data_AF-A0A2V7Z9N4-F1
#
_entry.id   AF-A0A2V7Z9N4-F1
#
_cell.length_a   1.000
_cell.length_b   1.000
_cell.length_c   1.000
_cell.angle_alpha   90.00
_cell.angle_beta   90.00
_cell.angle_gamma   90.00
#
_symmetry.space_group_name_H-M   'P 1'
#
loop_
_entity.id
_entity.type
_entity.pdbx_description
1 polymer ?
#
loop_
_entity_poly.entity_id
_entity_poly.type
_entity_poly.pdbx_seq_one_letter_code
_entity_poly.pdbx_strand_id
1 'polypeptide(L)'
;MSASLAALEDSGGAAAPEDFRPILSSARAGQAVRRVLARSESPALAERATRLPDLQGLVDAAARIFGPDGAVRDDASPELAAIRRRLRRRRTEVSRMLDRMLETRRDALADSVIVLRNDRYCLPIAASARSRVAGIVHDRSGSGQTVFVEPLEVVESNNELALAGAEERREVERLLAEFGRAVLDRAGDLLTVEEELAALDAGEASVEFGEISAGRVPEISDDGGWTIAGARHPLLDARLAPLRSRVLGESGPPTGIARDAVPLDLELSAEKRMLVVSGPNAGGKTVVLKTAGLLTLMAQSGIPVPAGSGTRLPVFSAVRTEIGDAQEILSDRSTFSSSMETLAQMLEAAAPDRLALVDEIGTATDPEEGSAIAVAFLEEFLARGGRAIVTTHLSAVKGFAAARDDAVCAAMEFDEKTGRPNYRLHPGLSGRSRALSVAGQQGLPPNVIRRAREILGSAWERRDRAESEAEAALERLRQAESGLAGERETARREVERLAVEREAVFRERERMLETGLAGFEKAKKDLARRVEAELQAIRAEAPRRAGRSAASVLSRAEEESAAEAVAEARLERDRRALEVSVGDRARVRGTKADGVVVSIEGADAWLEAGGKRMRVPRTELERTASLQKVAPRAARRASPDDATPDLGGSTPEVNVIGRRLDEAIEDVEKALDGALLAGAGRFRVVHGHGTGRLRAGLRDHLRKHPAVSRLRAADPREGGNGATIVEMK
;
A
#
# COMPACT_ATOMS: atom_id res chain seq x y z
N MET A 1 3.59 28.69 -19.41
CA MET A 1 3.20 30.06 -18.98
C MET A 1 4.41 30.99 -18.86
N SER A 2 5.55 30.51 -18.36
CA SER A 2 6.81 31.29 -18.28
C SER A 2 7.14 32.14 -19.52
N ALA A 3 7.08 31.58 -20.73
CA ALA A 3 7.34 32.35 -21.96
C ALA A 3 6.35 33.51 -22.21
N SER A 4 5.07 33.32 -21.85
CA SER A 4 4.04 34.36 -21.97
C SER A 4 4.22 35.47 -20.94
N LEU A 5 4.67 35.13 -19.73
CA LEU A 5 4.99 36.13 -18.69
C LEU A 5 6.24 36.93 -19.05
N ALA A 6 7.29 36.26 -19.57
CA ALA A 6 8.50 36.94 -20.04
C ALA A 6 8.21 37.92 -21.19
N ALA A 7 7.41 37.49 -22.17
CA ALA A 7 6.99 38.37 -23.27
C ALA A 7 6.18 39.58 -22.78
N LEU A 8 5.36 39.41 -21.74
CA LEU A 8 4.59 40.48 -21.11
C LEU A 8 5.47 41.43 -20.29
N GLU A 9 6.52 40.91 -19.66
CA GLU A 9 7.49 41.69 -18.90
C GLU A 9 8.34 42.56 -19.83
N ASP A 10 8.83 41.99 -20.94
CA ASP A 10 9.60 42.69 -21.97
C ASP A 10 8.83 43.86 -22.60
N SER A 11 7.50 43.73 -22.69
CA SER A 11 6.61 44.77 -23.21
C SER A 11 6.08 45.75 -22.15
N GLY A 12 6.49 45.60 -20.88
CA GLY A 12 6.03 46.43 -19.77
C GLY A 12 4.53 46.31 -19.47
N GLY A 13 3.95 45.13 -19.75
CA GLY A 13 2.53 44.83 -19.57
C GLY A 13 1.67 45.09 -20.82
N ALA A 14 2.24 45.55 -21.93
CA ALA A 14 1.50 45.78 -23.16
C ALA A 14 1.37 44.49 -23.99
N ALA A 15 0.15 43.99 -24.16
CA ALA A 15 -0.10 42.79 -24.95
C ALA A 15 -1.48 42.82 -25.62
N ALA A 16 -1.66 42.01 -26.66
CA ALA A 16 -2.96 41.82 -27.29
C ALA A 16 -3.86 40.95 -26.39
N PRO A 17 -5.20 41.02 -26.56
CA PRO A 17 -6.13 40.18 -25.80
C PRO A 17 -5.82 38.68 -25.87
N GLU A 18 -5.27 38.22 -27.00
CA GLU A 18 -4.96 36.82 -27.26
C GLU A 18 -3.79 36.32 -26.39
N ASP A 19 -2.83 37.19 -26.09
CA ASP A 19 -1.64 36.87 -25.29
C ASP A 19 -1.99 36.56 -23.83
N PHE A 20 -3.08 37.13 -23.33
CA PHE A 20 -3.58 36.86 -21.97
C PHE A 20 -4.33 35.54 -21.84
N ARG A 21 -4.81 34.94 -22.93
CA ARG A 21 -5.61 33.70 -22.90
C ARG A 21 -4.92 32.55 -22.14
N PRO A 22 -3.66 32.17 -22.44
CA PRO A 22 -2.99 31.07 -21.73
C PRO A 22 -2.81 31.38 -20.24
N ILE A 23 -2.48 32.62 -19.87
CA ILE A 23 -2.31 33.06 -18.48
C ILE A 23 -3.64 32.94 -17.72
N LEU A 24 -4.73 33.43 -18.31
CA LEU A 24 -6.07 33.37 -17.73
C LEU A 24 -6.59 31.94 -17.60
N SER A 25 -6.28 31.08 -18.58
CA SER A 25 -6.64 29.67 -18.53
C SER A 25 -6.05 29.00 -17.30
N SER A 26 -4.74 29.17 -17.08
CA SER A 26 -4.05 28.61 -15.93
C SER A 26 -4.50 29.23 -14.60
N ALA A 27 -4.73 30.55 -14.55
CA ALA A 27 -5.24 31.20 -13.34
C ALA A 27 -6.63 30.66 -12.94
N ARG A 28 -7.52 30.46 -13.92
CA ARG A 28 -8.84 29.87 -13.72
C ARG A 28 -8.74 28.40 -13.28
N ALA A 29 -7.86 27.63 -13.91
CA ALA A 29 -7.61 26.24 -13.55
C ALA A 29 -7.08 26.13 -12.11
N GLY A 30 -6.08 26.92 -11.75
CA GLY A 30 -5.52 26.99 -10.39
C GLY A 30 -6.60 27.31 -9.35
N GLN A 31 -7.46 28.30 -9.63
CA GLN A 31 -8.56 28.65 -8.72
C GLN A 31 -9.65 27.58 -8.62
N ALA A 32 -9.91 26.83 -9.71
CA ALA A 32 -10.83 25.70 -9.68
C ALA A 32 -10.26 24.55 -8.84
N VAL A 33 -9.00 24.17 -9.09
CA VAL A 33 -8.29 23.11 -8.37
C VAL A 33 -8.17 23.45 -6.89
N ARG A 34 -7.76 24.68 -6.54
CA ARG A 34 -7.69 25.15 -5.15
C ARG A 34 -9.00 24.96 -4.40
N ARG A 35 -10.14 25.28 -5.03
CA ARG A 35 -11.48 25.10 -4.43
C ARG A 35 -11.85 23.63 -4.22
N VAL A 36 -11.44 22.75 -5.13
CA VAL A 36 -11.68 21.31 -5.01
C VAL A 36 -10.80 20.72 -3.90
N LEU A 37 -9.50 21.03 -3.90
CA LEU A 37 -8.55 20.53 -2.90
C LEU A 37 -8.89 21.00 -1.48
N ALA A 38 -9.34 22.25 -1.32
CA ALA A 38 -9.76 22.78 -0.02
C ALA A 38 -10.97 22.06 0.59
N ARG A 39 -11.73 21.30 -0.22
CA ARG A 39 -12.87 20.48 0.22
C ARG A 39 -12.53 19.00 0.30
N SER A 40 -11.27 18.63 0.09
CA SER A 40 -10.83 17.23 0.14
C SER A 40 -10.88 16.69 1.58
N GLU A 41 -11.30 15.44 1.72
CA GLU A 41 -11.23 14.70 3.01
C GLU A 41 -9.80 14.26 3.33
N SER A 42 -8.89 14.25 2.33
CA SER A 42 -7.47 13.93 2.52
C SER A 42 -6.70 15.13 3.07
N PRO A 43 -6.10 15.04 4.28
CA PRO A 43 -5.33 16.14 4.86
C PRO A 43 -4.18 16.61 3.96
N ALA A 44 -3.49 15.67 3.31
CA ALA A 44 -2.38 16.00 2.41
C ALA A 44 -2.83 16.79 1.18
N LEU A 45 -4.00 16.46 0.61
CA LEU A 45 -4.56 17.21 -0.52
C LEU A 45 -5.11 18.58 -0.07
N ALA A 46 -5.71 18.65 1.11
CA ALA A 46 -6.17 19.91 1.69
C ALA A 46 -4.99 20.87 1.98
N GLU A 47 -3.87 20.35 2.46
CA GLU A 47 -2.64 21.13 2.67
C GLU A 47 -2.11 21.69 1.35
N ARG A 48 -2.12 20.91 0.26
CA ARG A 48 -1.75 21.42 -1.08
C ARG A 48 -2.61 22.61 -1.52
N ALA A 49 -3.88 22.66 -1.13
CA ALA A 49 -4.74 23.82 -1.40
C ALA A 49 -4.23 25.13 -0.77
N THR A 50 -3.51 25.05 0.36
CA THR A 50 -2.92 26.22 1.01
C THR A 50 -1.65 26.72 0.32
N ARG A 51 -0.97 25.85 -0.43
CA ARG A 51 0.21 26.21 -1.24
C ARG A 51 -0.19 26.88 -2.55
N LEU A 52 -1.40 26.60 -3.06
CA LEU A 52 -1.96 27.28 -4.22
C LEU A 52 -2.37 28.72 -3.86
N PRO A 53 -1.77 29.73 -4.51
CA PRO A 53 -2.13 31.12 -4.29
C PRO A 53 -3.57 31.44 -4.68
N ASP A 54 -4.14 32.48 -4.06
CA ASP A 54 -5.45 32.99 -4.45
C ASP A 54 -5.35 33.91 -5.66
N LEU A 55 -5.95 33.49 -6.77
CA LEU A 55 -5.99 34.27 -8.01
C LEU A 55 -7.39 34.83 -8.29
N GLN A 56 -8.33 34.75 -7.34
CA GLN A 56 -9.71 35.21 -7.56
C GLN A 56 -9.76 36.67 -8.01
N GLY A 57 -8.99 37.56 -7.37
CA GLY A 57 -8.95 38.98 -7.75
C GLY A 57 -8.48 39.21 -9.19
N LEU A 58 -7.52 38.41 -9.68
CA LEU A 58 -7.05 38.47 -11.06
C LEU A 58 -8.10 37.94 -12.04
N VAL A 59 -8.77 36.82 -11.69
CA VAL A 59 -9.85 36.24 -12.48
C VAL A 59 -11.05 37.19 -12.58
N ASP A 60 -11.40 37.87 -11.49
CA ASP A 60 -12.48 38.85 -11.45
C ASP A 60 -12.14 40.11 -12.25
N ALA A 61 -10.89 40.58 -12.17
CA ALA A 61 -10.39 41.68 -13.01
C ALA A 61 -10.48 41.32 -14.50
N ALA A 62 -10.09 40.09 -14.86
CA ALA A 62 -10.19 39.61 -16.23
C ALA A 62 -11.64 39.50 -16.71
N ALA A 63 -12.57 39.04 -15.86
CA ALA A 63 -13.99 38.92 -16.21
C ALA A 63 -14.66 40.28 -16.50
N ARG A 64 -14.15 41.37 -15.94
CA ARG A 64 -14.60 42.74 -16.26
C ARG A 64 -14.10 43.22 -17.62
N ILE A 65 -12.94 42.76 -18.08
CA ILE A 65 -12.31 43.24 -19.31
C ILE A 65 -12.64 42.34 -20.50
N PHE A 66 -12.60 41.02 -20.32
CA PHE A 66 -12.72 40.04 -21.40
C PHE A 66 -14.09 39.37 -21.42
N GLY A 67 -14.64 39.21 -22.62
CA GLY A 67 -15.84 38.43 -22.89
C GLY A 67 -15.56 36.92 -22.94
N PRO A 68 -16.60 36.09 -23.13
CA PRO A 68 -16.46 34.64 -23.24
C PRO A 68 -15.58 34.18 -24.41
N ASP A 69 -15.57 34.97 -25.50
CA ASP A 69 -14.76 34.77 -26.71
C ASP A 69 -13.32 35.31 -26.57
N GLY A 70 -13.00 35.95 -25.44
CA GLY A 70 -11.72 36.61 -25.20
C GLY A 70 -11.60 37.99 -25.82
N ALA A 71 -12.66 38.55 -26.42
CA ALA A 71 -12.66 39.92 -26.90
C ALA A 71 -12.83 40.92 -25.74
N VAL A 72 -12.38 42.16 -25.91
CA VAL A 72 -12.58 43.21 -24.91
C VAL A 72 -14.04 43.64 -24.89
N ARG A 73 -14.68 43.55 -23.73
CA ARG A 73 -16.11 43.83 -23.53
C ARG A 73 -16.44 45.29 -23.84
N ASP A 74 -17.66 45.51 -24.32
CA ASP A 74 -18.20 46.87 -24.58
C ASP A 74 -18.27 47.74 -23.33
N ASP A 75 -18.45 47.10 -22.17
CA ASP A 75 -18.61 47.70 -20.85
C ASP A 75 -17.36 47.55 -19.96
N ALA A 76 -16.20 47.22 -20.54
CA ALA A 76 -14.96 47.02 -19.78
C ALA A 76 -14.56 48.25 -18.95
N SER A 77 -14.89 49.46 -19.44
CA SER A 77 -14.87 50.68 -18.65
C SER A 77 -16.06 51.58 -19.00
N PRO A 78 -16.52 52.47 -18.08
CA PRO A 78 -17.55 53.46 -18.39
C PRO A 78 -17.17 54.37 -19.57
N GLU A 79 -15.89 54.68 -19.70
CA GLU A 79 -15.31 55.49 -20.77
C GLU A 79 -15.35 54.76 -22.11
N LEU A 80 -14.88 53.51 -22.17
CA LEU A 80 -14.95 52.67 -23.37
C LEU A 80 -16.40 52.49 -23.85
N ALA A 81 -17.33 52.27 -22.92
CA ALA A 81 -18.76 52.17 -23.24
C ALA A 81 -19.31 53.48 -23.84
N ALA A 82 -18.87 54.64 -23.33
CA ALA A 82 -19.25 55.93 -23.88
C ALA A 82 -18.67 56.15 -25.30
N ILE A 83 -17.39 55.81 -25.50
CA ILE A 83 -16.70 55.90 -26.79
C ILE A 83 -17.39 54.99 -27.82
N ARG A 84 -17.62 53.70 -27.50
CA ARG A 84 -18.28 52.74 -28.39
C ARG A 84 -19.71 53.16 -28.74
N ARG A 85 -20.47 53.73 -27.80
CA ARG A 85 -21.80 54.32 -28.09
C ARG A 85 -21.71 55.49 -29.06
N ARG A 86 -20.73 56.39 -28.88
CA ARG A 86 -20.48 57.51 -29.81
C ARG A 86 -20.08 57.00 -31.20
N LEU A 87 -19.21 56.00 -31.26
CA LEU A 87 -18.75 55.38 -32.50
C LEU A 87 -19.91 54.74 -33.28
N ARG A 88 -20.78 53.98 -32.61
CA ARG A 88 -22.00 53.42 -33.22
C ARG A 88 -22.92 54.52 -33.76
N ARG A 89 -23.17 55.58 -32.98
CA ARG A 89 -24.00 56.72 -33.41
C ARG A 89 -23.45 57.41 -34.65
N ARG A 90 -22.16 57.77 -34.65
CA ARG A 90 -21.49 58.44 -35.78
C ARG A 90 -21.43 57.55 -37.01
N ARG A 91 -21.17 56.25 -36.84
CA ARG A 91 -21.21 55.28 -37.94
C ARG A 91 -22.58 55.23 -38.59
N THR A 92 -23.65 55.15 -37.80
CA THR A 92 -25.02 55.16 -38.34
C THR A 92 -25.36 56.47 -39.05
N GLU A 93 -24.87 57.61 -38.54
CA GLU A 93 -25.04 58.91 -39.18
C GLU A 93 -24.34 58.98 -40.54
N VAL A 94 -23.05 58.61 -40.61
CA VAL A 94 -22.27 58.54 -41.85
C VAL A 94 -22.94 57.60 -42.86
N SER A 95 -23.32 56.39 -42.44
CA SER A 95 -24.00 55.44 -43.33
C SER A 95 -25.31 56.01 -43.88
N ARG A 96 -26.16 56.62 -43.06
CA ARG A 96 -27.41 57.25 -43.53
C ARG A 96 -27.16 58.38 -44.53
N MET A 97 -26.12 59.18 -44.33
CA MET A 97 -25.77 60.26 -45.27
C MET A 97 -25.30 59.69 -46.61
N LEU A 98 -24.45 58.67 -46.57
CA LEU A 98 -23.94 58.00 -47.76
C LEU A 98 -25.03 57.20 -48.50
N ASP A 99 -25.94 56.53 -47.79
CA ASP A 99 -27.07 55.82 -48.39
C ASP A 99 -28.01 56.78 -49.15
N ARG A 100 -28.30 57.95 -48.57
CA ARG A 100 -29.06 59.01 -49.29
C ARG A 100 -28.33 59.49 -50.55
N MET A 101 -27.01 59.56 -50.51
CA MET A 101 -26.20 59.91 -51.69
C MET A 101 -26.18 58.81 -52.74
N LEU A 102 -26.14 57.53 -52.31
CA LEU A 102 -26.23 56.38 -53.20
C LEU A 102 -27.56 56.40 -53.98
N GLU A 103 -28.66 56.79 -53.32
CA GLU A 103 -29.97 56.91 -53.96
C GLU A 103 -30.08 58.10 -54.92
N THR A 104 -29.52 59.25 -54.53
CA THR A 104 -29.67 60.52 -55.28
C THR A 104 -28.66 60.71 -56.41
N ARG A 105 -27.52 60.00 -56.41
CA ARG A 105 -26.41 60.20 -57.37
C ARG A 105 -26.05 58.94 -58.16
N ARG A 106 -27.02 58.08 -58.46
CA ARG A 106 -26.81 56.78 -59.13
C ARG A 106 -26.06 56.85 -60.46
N ASP A 107 -26.21 57.95 -61.20
CA ASP A 107 -25.60 58.19 -62.50
C ASP A 107 -24.08 58.46 -62.45
N ALA A 108 -23.56 58.82 -61.27
CA ALA A 108 -22.13 59.08 -61.05
C ALA A 108 -21.39 57.89 -60.40
N LEU A 109 -22.13 56.88 -59.90
CA LEU A 109 -21.56 55.74 -59.20
C LEU A 109 -21.01 54.69 -60.15
N ALA A 110 -19.86 54.11 -59.80
CA ALA A 110 -19.36 52.89 -60.43
C ALA A 110 -19.96 51.63 -59.77
N ASP A 111 -20.29 51.70 -58.47
CA ASP A 111 -20.95 50.64 -57.70
C ASP A 111 -21.88 51.28 -56.66
N SER A 112 -22.96 50.59 -56.30
CA SER A 112 -23.98 51.09 -55.35
C SER A 112 -23.76 50.60 -53.91
N VAL A 113 -22.49 50.41 -53.53
CA VAL A 113 -22.10 49.92 -52.20
C VAL A 113 -21.16 50.93 -51.54
N ILE A 114 -21.44 51.26 -50.28
CA ILE A 114 -20.52 52.06 -49.46
C ILE A 114 -19.25 51.23 -49.22
N VAL A 115 -18.09 51.81 -49.53
CA VAL A 115 -16.81 51.15 -49.31
C VAL A 115 -16.01 51.84 -48.21
N LEU A 116 -15.17 51.07 -47.50
CA LEU A 116 -14.17 51.61 -46.57
C LEU A 116 -12.81 51.65 -47.26
N ARG A 117 -12.17 52.84 -47.28
CA ARG A 117 -10.82 53.06 -47.84
C ARG A 117 -10.02 53.94 -46.89
N ASN A 118 -8.83 53.50 -46.50
CA ASN A 118 -7.97 54.18 -45.53
C ASN A 118 -8.74 54.58 -44.24
N ASP A 119 -9.54 53.65 -43.72
CA ASP A 119 -10.45 53.86 -42.58
C ASP A 119 -11.52 54.95 -42.75
N ARG A 120 -11.79 55.39 -43.99
CA ARG A 120 -12.83 56.37 -44.33
C ARG A 120 -13.94 55.75 -45.17
N TYR A 121 -15.18 56.04 -44.81
CA TYR A 121 -16.32 55.63 -45.62
C TYR A 121 -16.41 56.50 -46.88
N CYS A 122 -16.37 55.85 -48.03
CA CYS A 122 -16.28 56.46 -49.35
C CYS A 122 -17.36 55.89 -50.28
N LEU A 123 -17.68 56.65 -51.33
CA LEU A 123 -18.48 56.20 -52.45
C LEU A 123 -17.57 55.84 -53.64
N PRO A 124 -17.81 54.71 -54.32
CA PRO A 124 -17.11 54.37 -55.56
C PRO A 124 -17.71 55.16 -56.73
N ILE A 125 -16.99 56.18 -57.19
CA ILE A 125 -17.41 57.07 -58.29
C ILE A 125 -16.74 56.62 -59.59
N ALA A 126 -17.47 56.60 -60.70
CA ALA A 126 -16.87 56.34 -62.01
C ALA A 126 -15.84 57.44 -62.34
N ALA A 127 -14.66 57.08 -62.85
CA ALA A 127 -13.58 58.03 -63.11
C ALA A 127 -14.03 59.18 -64.06
N SER A 128 -14.91 58.87 -65.01
CA SER A 128 -15.54 59.84 -65.93
C SER A 128 -16.49 60.82 -65.23
N ALA A 129 -17.07 60.46 -64.09
CA ALA A 129 -18.01 61.26 -63.32
C ALA A 129 -17.39 61.92 -62.08
N ARG A 130 -16.07 61.82 -61.90
CA ARG A 130 -15.35 62.31 -60.71
C ARG A 130 -15.65 63.78 -60.36
N SER A 131 -15.71 64.66 -61.35
CA SER A 131 -15.97 66.10 -61.14
C SER A 131 -17.39 66.42 -60.68
N ARG A 132 -18.33 65.47 -60.81
CA ARG A 132 -19.74 65.65 -60.42
C ARG A 132 -19.98 65.47 -58.92
N VAL A 133 -19.06 64.82 -58.22
CA VAL A 133 -19.14 64.59 -56.77
C VAL A 133 -18.00 65.34 -56.09
N ALA A 134 -18.33 66.45 -55.43
CA ALA A 134 -17.34 67.19 -54.64
C ALA A 134 -16.94 66.38 -53.40
N GLY A 135 -15.64 66.18 -53.21
CA GLY A 135 -15.13 65.29 -52.17
C GLY A 135 -13.62 65.06 -52.27
N ILE A 136 -13.06 64.36 -51.29
CA ILE A 136 -11.64 64.01 -51.19
C ILE A 136 -11.42 62.62 -51.80
N VAL A 137 -10.40 62.45 -52.63
CA VAL A 137 -10.05 61.12 -53.17
C VAL A 137 -9.15 60.41 -52.18
N HIS A 138 -9.56 59.22 -51.74
CA HIS A 138 -8.76 58.38 -50.85
C HIS A 138 -7.98 57.30 -51.60
N ASP A 139 -8.55 56.78 -52.69
CA ASP A 139 -7.96 55.67 -53.43
C ASP A 139 -8.53 55.55 -54.87
N ARG A 140 -7.90 54.75 -55.72
CA ARG A 140 -8.35 54.42 -57.09
C ARG A 140 -8.28 52.91 -57.33
N SER A 141 -9.22 52.36 -58.10
CA SER A 141 -9.16 50.94 -58.47
C SER A 141 -7.95 50.62 -59.35
N GLY A 142 -7.51 49.35 -59.35
CA GLY A 142 -6.36 48.91 -60.15
C GLY A 142 -6.53 49.10 -61.67
N SER A 143 -7.78 49.15 -62.17
CA SER A 143 -8.09 49.48 -63.57
C SER A 143 -8.18 50.99 -63.84
N GLY A 144 -8.11 51.83 -62.80
CA GLY A 144 -8.27 53.29 -62.86
C GLY A 144 -9.70 53.77 -63.16
N GLN A 145 -10.65 52.86 -63.40
CA GLN A 145 -12.02 53.19 -63.82
C GLN A 145 -12.92 53.65 -62.65
N THR A 146 -12.53 53.37 -61.41
CA THR A 146 -13.28 53.75 -60.21
C THR A 146 -12.40 54.55 -59.28
N VAL A 147 -12.93 55.66 -58.77
CA VAL A 147 -12.28 56.54 -57.80
C VAL A 147 -13.09 56.50 -56.51
N PHE A 148 -12.44 56.18 -55.40
CA PHE A 148 -13.08 56.14 -54.09
C PHE A 148 -13.04 57.54 -53.47
N VAL A 149 -14.20 58.18 -53.40
CA VAL A 149 -14.35 59.57 -52.99
C VAL A 149 -15.09 59.64 -51.67
N GLU A 150 -14.56 60.39 -50.70
CA GLU A 150 -15.27 60.85 -49.51
C GLU A 150 -15.98 62.17 -49.85
N PRO A 151 -17.32 62.20 -49.96
CA PRO A 151 -18.06 63.42 -50.27
C PRO A 151 -17.87 64.50 -49.21
N LEU A 152 -17.79 65.77 -49.61
CA LEU A 152 -17.59 66.91 -48.67
C LEU A 152 -18.60 66.92 -47.51
N GLU A 153 -19.84 66.53 -47.79
CA GLU A 153 -20.94 66.53 -46.81
C GLU A 153 -20.72 65.54 -45.66
N VAL A 154 -19.91 64.49 -45.85
CA VAL A 154 -19.62 63.48 -44.80
C VAL A 154 -18.24 63.62 -44.17
N VAL A 155 -17.38 64.52 -44.66
CA VAL A 155 -15.99 64.67 -44.20
C VAL A 155 -15.91 64.93 -42.70
N GLU A 156 -16.77 65.81 -42.16
CA GLU A 156 -16.78 66.12 -40.73
C GLU A 156 -17.17 64.89 -39.90
N SER A 157 -18.27 64.22 -40.24
CA SER A 157 -18.74 63.03 -39.54
C SER A 157 -17.74 61.86 -39.63
N ASN A 158 -17.06 61.70 -40.76
CA ASN A 158 -15.97 60.72 -40.91
C ASN A 158 -14.73 61.09 -40.09
N ASN A 159 -14.36 62.37 -39.99
CA ASN A 159 -13.26 62.83 -39.14
C ASN A 159 -13.55 62.53 -37.67
N GLU A 160 -14.75 62.85 -37.19
CA GLU A 160 -15.16 62.52 -35.83
C GLU A 160 -15.22 61.02 -35.58
N LEU A 161 -15.66 60.23 -36.56
CA LEU A 161 -15.67 58.77 -36.46
C LEU A 161 -14.24 58.21 -36.35
N ALA A 162 -13.30 58.73 -37.14
CA ALA A 162 -11.89 58.36 -37.07
C ALA A 162 -11.26 58.75 -35.73
N LEU A 163 -11.57 59.95 -35.19
CA LEU A 163 -11.13 60.39 -33.87
C LEU A 163 -11.68 59.46 -32.77
N ALA A 164 -12.98 59.16 -32.79
CA ALA A 164 -13.59 58.23 -31.84
C ALA A 164 -12.99 56.82 -31.92
N GLY A 165 -12.63 56.34 -33.12
CA GLY A 165 -11.93 55.07 -33.29
C GLY A 165 -10.49 55.09 -32.76
N ALA A 166 -9.78 56.20 -32.90
CA ALA A 166 -8.45 56.36 -32.28
C ALA A 166 -8.53 56.42 -30.75
N GLU A 167 -9.54 57.11 -30.20
CA GLU A 167 -9.83 57.13 -28.76
C GLU A 167 -10.18 55.73 -28.23
N GLU A 168 -10.99 54.95 -28.98
CA GLU A 168 -11.29 53.57 -28.62
C GLU A 168 -10.02 52.73 -28.51
N ARG A 169 -9.13 52.79 -29.53
CA ARG A 169 -7.87 52.02 -29.51
C ARG A 169 -7.00 52.38 -28.31
N ARG A 170 -6.84 53.68 -28.02
CA ARG A 170 -6.06 54.14 -26.85
C ARG A 170 -6.67 53.67 -25.53
N GLU A 171 -7.99 53.73 -25.38
CA GLU A 171 -8.66 53.27 -24.16
C GLU A 171 -8.53 51.75 -23.98
N VAL A 172 -8.65 50.98 -25.07
CA VAL A 172 -8.40 49.53 -25.06
C VAL A 172 -6.94 49.22 -24.68
N GLU A 173 -5.97 49.88 -25.30
CA GLU A 173 -4.55 49.73 -24.98
C GLU A 173 -4.25 50.08 -23.51
N ARG A 174 -4.86 51.15 -22.99
CA ARG A 174 -4.74 51.54 -21.58
C ARG A 174 -5.27 50.45 -20.64
N LEU A 175 -6.46 49.91 -20.91
CA LEU A 175 -7.06 48.84 -20.12
C LEU A 175 -6.24 47.56 -20.15
N LEU A 176 -5.71 47.19 -21.32
CA LEU A 176 -4.87 46.00 -21.48
C LEU A 176 -3.52 46.17 -20.76
N ALA A 177 -2.90 47.34 -20.84
CA ALA A 177 -1.66 47.63 -20.13
C ALA A 177 -1.85 47.64 -18.60
N GLU A 178 -2.96 48.19 -18.11
CA GLU A 178 -3.34 48.14 -16.70
C GLU A 178 -3.53 46.69 -16.22
N PHE A 179 -4.24 45.89 -17.02
CA PHE A 179 -4.41 44.47 -16.74
C PHE A 179 -3.09 43.69 -16.79
N GLY A 180 -2.23 43.98 -17.77
CA GLY A 180 -0.91 43.36 -17.90
C GLY A 180 -0.02 43.63 -16.70
N ARG A 181 -0.05 44.85 -16.14
CA ARG A 181 0.64 45.14 -14.88
C ARG A 181 0.07 44.34 -13.71
N ALA A 182 -1.25 44.23 -13.60
CA ALA A 182 -1.88 43.39 -12.57
C ALA A 182 -1.51 41.90 -12.70
N VAL A 183 -1.26 41.41 -13.93
CA VAL A 183 -0.72 40.07 -14.18
C VAL A 183 0.73 39.97 -13.71
N LEU A 184 1.58 40.94 -14.06
CA LEU A 184 2.99 40.97 -13.67
C LEU A 184 3.18 41.07 -12.15
N ASP A 185 2.35 41.85 -11.46
CA ASP A 185 2.33 41.94 -9.98
C ASP A 185 2.02 40.59 -9.31
N ARG A 186 1.43 39.65 -10.06
CA ARG A 186 1.07 38.30 -9.61
C ARG A 186 1.87 37.21 -10.35
N ALA A 187 2.95 37.56 -11.05
CA ALA A 187 3.73 36.62 -11.85
C ALA A 187 4.30 35.47 -11.01
N GLY A 188 4.83 35.75 -9.80
CA GLY A 188 5.32 34.72 -8.89
C GLY A 188 4.22 33.71 -8.51
N ASP A 189 3.06 34.22 -8.10
CA ASP A 189 1.91 33.37 -7.75
C ASP A 189 1.41 32.52 -8.93
N LEU A 190 1.43 33.07 -10.15
CA LEU A 190 1.07 32.35 -11.37
C LEU A 190 2.05 31.19 -11.67
N LEU A 191 3.35 31.42 -11.47
CA LEU A 191 4.37 30.37 -11.62
C LEU A 191 4.21 29.28 -10.54
N THR A 192 3.93 29.66 -9.29
CA THR A 192 3.61 28.68 -8.23
C THR A 192 2.37 27.85 -8.56
N VAL A 193 1.33 28.46 -9.15
CA VAL A 193 0.17 27.71 -9.65
C VAL A 193 0.58 26.73 -10.76
N GLU A 194 1.41 27.14 -11.71
CA GLU A 194 1.89 26.25 -12.79
C GLU A 194 2.65 25.04 -12.21
N GLU A 195 3.56 25.27 -11.26
CA GLU A 195 4.34 24.21 -10.59
C GLU A 195 3.44 23.24 -9.80
N GLU A 196 2.51 23.75 -9.00
CA GLU A 196 1.59 22.92 -8.21
C GLU A 196 0.62 22.13 -9.10
N LEU A 197 0.10 22.74 -10.17
CA LEU A 197 -0.74 22.04 -11.14
C LEU A 197 0.04 20.94 -11.86
N ALA A 198 1.29 21.19 -12.28
CA ALA A 198 2.15 20.18 -12.88
C ALA A 198 2.45 19.03 -11.91
N ALA A 199 2.68 19.32 -10.63
CA ALA A 199 2.89 18.30 -9.62
C ALA A 199 1.64 17.46 -9.33
N LEU A 200 0.44 18.04 -9.44
CA LEU A 200 -0.83 17.31 -9.33
C LEU A 200 -1.08 16.44 -10.57
N ASP A 201 -0.83 16.97 -11.77
CA ASP A 201 -0.92 16.24 -13.04
C ASP A 201 0.01 15.03 -13.07
N ALA A 202 1.27 15.19 -12.64
CA ALA A 202 2.22 14.09 -12.49
C ALA A 202 1.75 13.03 -11.45
N GLY A 203 1.10 13.47 -10.38
CA GLY A 203 0.50 12.59 -9.37
C GLY A 203 -0.68 11.79 -9.94
N GLU A 204 -1.60 12.45 -10.65
CA GLU A 204 -2.74 11.81 -11.32
C GLU A 204 -2.26 10.82 -12.39
N ALA A 205 -1.26 11.19 -13.19
CA ALA A 205 -0.64 10.28 -14.15
C ALA A 205 -0.01 9.04 -13.47
N SER A 206 0.58 9.21 -12.28
CA SER A 206 1.12 8.09 -11.49
C SER A 206 0.02 7.16 -10.98
N VAL A 207 -1.14 7.72 -10.59
CA VAL A 207 -2.32 6.94 -10.19
C VAL A 207 -2.88 6.17 -11.39
N GLU A 208 -3.08 6.82 -12.54
CA GLU A 208 -3.56 6.17 -13.77
C GLU A 208 -2.61 5.03 -14.19
N PHE A 209 -1.29 5.27 -14.14
CA PHE A 209 -0.29 4.23 -14.39
C PHE A 209 -0.43 3.05 -13.42
N GLY A 210 -0.62 3.33 -12.13
CA GLY A 210 -0.87 2.32 -11.10
C GLY A 210 -2.12 1.49 -11.38
N GLU A 211 -3.23 2.12 -11.77
CA GLU A 211 -4.48 1.42 -12.10
C GLU A 211 -4.32 0.50 -13.32
N ILE A 212 -3.72 0.99 -14.40
CA ILE A 212 -3.50 0.21 -15.63
C ILE A 212 -2.56 -0.97 -15.37
N SER A 213 -1.48 -0.74 -14.63
CA SER A 213 -0.48 -1.77 -14.31
C SER A 213 -0.88 -2.69 -13.15
N ALA A 214 -2.05 -2.47 -12.54
CA ALA A 214 -2.42 -2.96 -11.20
C ALA A 214 -1.24 -2.87 -10.21
N GLY A 215 -0.48 -1.78 -10.32
CA GLY A 215 0.65 -1.45 -9.49
C GLY A 215 0.21 -0.92 -8.13
N ARG A 216 1.14 -0.97 -7.18
CA ARG A 216 0.91 -0.58 -5.79
C ARG A 216 2.04 0.33 -5.32
N VAL A 217 1.74 1.22 -4.38
CA VAL A 217 2.79 1.92 -3.64
C VAL A 217 3.44 0.87 -2.71
N PRO A 218 4.74 0.57 -2.87
CA PRO A 218 5.40 -0.45 -2.07
C PRO A 218 5.70 0.06 -0.66
N GLU A 219 5.95 -0.86 0.26
CA GLU A 219 6.51 -0.48 1.56
C GLU A 219 7.96 -0.01 1.38
N ILE A 220 8.34 1.09 2.03
CA ILE A 220 9.72 1.56 2.01
C ILE A 220 10.51 0.85 3.11
N SER A 221 11.70 0.37 2.75
CA SER A 221 12.58 -0.36 3.63
C SER A 221 13.60 0.54 4.32
N ASP A 222 13.47 0.69 5.64
CA ASP A 222 14.40 1.48 6.45
C ASP A 222 15.59 0.66 6.99
N ASP A 223 15.44 -0.66 7.11
CA ASP A 223 16.49 -1.57 7.59
C ASP A 223 17.38 -2.09 6.45
N GLY A 224 16.99 -1.83 5.20
CA GLY A 224 17.71 -2.32 4.04
C GLY A 224 17.24 -3.64 3.47
N GLY A 225 16.24 -4.30 4.05
CA GLY A 225 15.61 -5.47 3.43
C GLY A 225 15.07 -5.13 2.04
N TRP A 226 15.21 -6.03 1.08
CA TRP A 226 14.77 -5.83 -0.30
C TRP A 226 13.95 -7.01 -0.77
N THR A 227 12.65 -6.81 -0.84
CA THR A 227 11.66 -7.83 -1.20
C THR A 227 10.85 -7.34 -2.39
N ILE A 228 10.80 -8.14 -3.44
CA ILE A 228 9.98 -7.93 -4.62
C ILE A 228 9.10 -9.15 -4.76
N ALA A 229 7.78 -8.98 -4.68
CA ALA A 229 6.83 -10.08 -4.78
C ALA A 229 6.04 -9.96 -6.08
N GLY A 230 6.10 -10.96 -6.96
CA GLY A 230 5.30 -11.03 -8.18
C GLY A 230 5.44 -9.82 -9.11
N ALA A 231 6.63 -9.25 -9.23
CA ALA A 231 6.87 -8.07 -10.05
C ALA A 231 6.87 -8.35 -11.54
N ARG A 232 6.39 -7.40 -12.34
CA ARG A 232 6.43 -7.47 -13.79
C ARG A 232 7.19 -6.27 -14.33
N HIS A 233 8.07 -6.49 -15.31
CA HIS A 233 8.78 -5.39 -15.93
C HIS A 233 7.78 -4.52 -16.73
N PRO A 234 7.67 -3.19 -16.51
CA PRO A 234 6.68 -2.34 -17.19
C PRO A 234 6.69 -2.45 -18.73
N LEU A 235 7.90 -2.56 -19.32
CA LEU A 235 8.07 -2.74 -20.76
C LEU A 235 7.69 -4.13 -21.30
N LEU A 236 7.55 -5.14 -20.43
CA LEU A 236 7.16 -6.51 -20.80
C LEU A 236 5.74 -6.85 -20.34
N ASP A 237 5.11 -6.00 -19.52
CA ASP A 237 3.78 -6.23 -19.00
C ASP A 237 2.72 -6.06 -20.11
N ALA A 238 1.94 -7.11 -20.38
CA ALA A 238 0.92 -7.08 -21.41
C ALA A 238 -0.17 -6.03 -21.12
N ARG A 239 -0.45 -5.73 -19.85
CA ARG A 239 -1.44 -4.71 -19.44
C ARG A 239 -1.06 -3.31 -19.88
N LEU A 240 0.25 -3.05 -19.99
CA LEU A 240 0.80 -1.77 -20.42
C LEU A 240 0.98 -1.65 -21.93
N ALA A 241 0.67 -2.69 -22.72
CA ALA A 241 0.80 -2.64 -24.18
C ALA A 241 0.02 -1.49 -24.85
N PRO A 242 -1.24 -1.18 -24.47
CA PRO A 242 -1.95 -0.02 -25.03
C PRO A 242 -1.23 1.30 -24.72
N LEU A 243 -0.73 1.46 -23.50
CA LEU A 243 0.01 2.65 -23.08
C LEU A 243 1.33 2.80 -23.85
N ARG A 244 2.07 1.70 -24.02
CA ARG A 244 3.31 1.70 -24.82
C ARG A 244 3.07 1.99 -26.28
N SER A 245 1.98 1.48 -26.87
CA SER A 245 1.62 1.81 -28.25
C SER A 245 1.36 3.32 -28.41
N ARG A 246 0.63 3.92 -27.46
CA ARG A 246 0.33 5.37 -27.45
C ARG A 246 1.59 6.24 -27.26
N VAL A 247 2.46 5.86 -26.32
CA VAL A 247 3.59 6.72 -25.88
C VAL A 247 4.87 6.45 -26.65
N LEU A 248 5.17 5.17 -26.95
CA LEU A 248 6.41 4.73 -27.60
C LEU A 248 6.22 4.40 -29.09
N GLY A 249 5.00 4.47 -29.62
CA GLY A 249 4.71 4.13 -31.02
C GLY A 249 4.81 2.63 -31.34
N GLU A 250 4.75 1.76 -30.33
CA GLU A 250 4.83 0.31 -30.49
C GLU A 250 3.69 -0.20 -31.39
N SER A 251 4.03 -0.79 -32.55
CA SER A 251 3.08 -1.27 -33.55
C SER A 251 2.74 -2.74 -33.32
N GLY A 252 1.55 -3.01 -32.78
CA GLY A 252 1.02 -4.35 -32.54
C GLY A 252 1.51 -4.99 -31.22
N PRO A 253 0.87 -6.09 -30.77
CA PRO A 253 1.42 -6.87 -29.66
C PRO A 253 2.83 -7.34 -30.04
N PRO A 254 3.80 -7.34 -29.10
CA PRO A 254 5.18 -7.69 -29.39
C PRO A 254 5.21 -9.03 -30.14
N THR A 255 5.79 -8.97 -31.34
CA THR A 255 6.02 -10.07 -32.29
C THR A 255 5.72 -11.48 -31.76
N GLY A 256 4.58 -12.03 -32.18
CA GLY A 256 4.39 -13.48 -32.32
C GLY A 256 4.13 -14.30 -31.05
N ILE A 257 4.38 -13.81 -29.84
CA ILE A 257 3.76 -14.38 -28.63
C ILE A 257 3.48 -13.27 -27.62
N ALA A 258 2.20 -12.94 -27.40
CA ALA A 258 1.76 -12.25 -26.18
C ALA A 258 2.03 -13.20 -24.99
N ARG A 259 3.27 -13.24 -24.50
CA ARG A 259 3.65 -14.03 -23.33
C ARG A 259 3.46 -13.12 -22.13
N ASP A 260 2.50 -13.49 -21.28
CA ASP A 260 2.40 -12.91 -19.95
C ASP A 260 3.77 -13.03 -19.26
N ALA A 261 4.46 -11.90 -19.06
CA ALA A 261 5.82 -11.89 -18.53
C ALA A 261 5.82 -12.52 -17.14
N VAL A 262 6.55 -13.62 -16.94
CA VAL A 262 6.50 -14.37 -15.67
C VAL A 262 6.88 -13.43 -14.52
N PRO A 263 6.06 -13.36 -13.45
CA PRO A 263 6.35 -12.51 -12.31
C PRO A 263 7.69 -12.86 -11.65
N LEU A 264 8.43 -11.82 -11.25
CA LEU A 264 9.70 -11.92 -10.51
C LEU A 264 9.44 -11.88 -9.01
N ASP A 265 9.95 -12.88 -8.31
CA ASP A 265 10.12 -12.88 -6.86
C ASP A 265 11.61 -12.72 -6.51
N LEU A 266 11.93 -11.77 -5.64
CA LEU A 266 13.29 -11.51 -5.15
C LEU A 266 13.22 -11.19 -3.66
N GLU A 267 14.08 -11.81 -2.86
CA GLU A 267 14.19 -11.53 -1.44
C GLU A 267 15.68 -11.47 -1.03
N LEU A 268 16.06 -10.33 -0.46
CA LEU A 268 17.36 -10.10 0.18
C LEU A 268 17.08 -9.53 1.57
N SER A 269 17.53 -10.23 2.60
CA SER A 269 17.46 -9.70 3.96
C SER A 269 18.43 -8.52 4.14
N ALA A 270 18.25 -7.74 5.21
CA ALA A 270 19.05 -6.54 5.47
C ALA A 270 20.57 -6.81 5.55
N GLU A 271 20.96 -8.01 5.95
CA GLU A 271 22.37 -8.44 6.05
C GLU A 271 22.98 -8.77 4.68
N LYS A 272 22.16 -9.02 3.67
CA LYS A 272 22.59 -9.38 2.32
C LYS A 272 22.72 -8.12 1.46
N ARG A 273 23.94 -7.83 1.03
CA ARG A 273 24.28 -6.63 0.26
C ARG A 273 24.57 -6.91 -1.21
N MET A 274 24.79 -8.16 -1.57
CA MET A 274 25.03 -8.57 -2.95
C MET A 274 24.10 -9.69 -3.40
N LEU A 275 23.52 -9.53 -4.59
CA LEU A 275 22.86 -10.60 -5.33
C LEU A 275 23.64 -10.88 -6.61
N VAL A 276 24.16 -12.10 -6.74
CA VAL A 276 24.75 -12.59 -7.98
C VAL A 276 23.74 -13.48 -8.69
N VAL A 277 23.26 -13.03 -9.85
CA VAL A 277 22.33 -13.77 -10.70
C VAL A 277 23.11 -14.52 -11.77
N SER A 278 22.97 -15.84 -11.79
CA SER A 278 23.63 -16.69 -12.77
C SER A 278 22.68 -17.57 -13.58
N GLY A 279 23.15 -18.02 -14.74
CA GLY A 279 22.36 -18.83 -15.68
C GLY A 279 22.73 -18.55 -17.14
N PRO A 280 22.15 -19.31 -18.10
CA PRO A 280 22.35 -19.08 -19.52
C PRO A 280 21.82 -17.69 -19.94
N ASN A 281 22.38 -17.09 -21.00
CA ASN A 281 22.04 -15.73 -21.43
C ASN A 281 20.55 -15.57 -21.84
N ALA A 282 19.92 -16.63 -22.35
CA ALA A 282 18.48 -16.70 -22.62
C ALA A 282 17.60 -16.84 -21.35
N GLY A 283 18.20 -16.83 -20.15
CA GLY A 283 17.54 -17.09 -18.87
C GLY A 283 16.88 -15.87 -18.21
N GLY A 284 17.02 -14.66 -18.76
CA GLY A 284 16.38 -13.46 -18.23
C GLY A 284 17.14 -12.69 -17.15
N LYS A 285 18.45 -12.95 -16.97
CA LYS A 285 19.30 -12.32 -15.93
C LYS A 285 19.25 -10.78 -15.99
N THR A 286 19.42 -10.21 -17.18
CA THR A 286 19.35 -8.77 -17.43
C THR A 286 17.96 -8.21 -17.11
N VAL A 287 16.88 -8.97 -17.36
CA VAL A 287 15.52 -8.55 -17.05
C VAL A 287 15.32 -8.43 -15.55
N VAL A 288 15.84 -9.38 -14.75
CA VAL A 288 15.79 -9.30 -13.28
C VAL A 288 16.49 -8.05 -12.77
N LEU A 289 17.71 -7.83 -13.24
CA LEU A 289 18.52 -6.68 -12.86
C LEU A 289 17.82 -5.37 -13.21
N LYS A 290 17.29 -5.24 -14.44
CA LYS A 290 16.52 -4.07 -14.88
C LYS A 290 15.23 -3.90 -14.10
N THR A 291 14.47 -4.96 -13.85
CA THR A 291 13.23 -4.89 -13.07
C THR A 291 13.51 -4.42 -11.65
N ALA A 292 14.46 -5.02 -10.94
CA ALA A 292 14.76 -4.64 -9.56
C ALA A 292 15.21 -3.16 -9.45
N GLY A 293 16.11 -2.72 -10.35
CA GLY A 293 16.55 -1.33 -10.41
C GLY A 293 15.42 -0.35 -10.75
N LEU A 294 14.65 -0.65 -11.79
CA LEU A 294 13.57 0.21 -12.26
C LEU A 294 12.46 0.36 -11.21
N LEU A 295 12.03 -0.74 -10.58
CA LEU A 295 10.99 -0.67 -9.54
C LEU A 295 11.45 0.16 -8.34
N THR A 296 12.73 0.08 -7.99
CA THR A 296 13.30 0.91 -6.93
C THR A 296 13.25 2.40 -7.27
N LEU A 297 13.64 2.78 -8.50
CA LEU A 297 13.55 4.16 -8.98
C LEU A 297 12.10 4.65 -9.09
N MET A 298 11.18 3.81 -9.56
CA MET A 298 9.75 4.13 -9.63
C MET A 298 9.19 4.42 -8.23
N ALA A 299 9.48 3.56 -7.25
CA ALA A 299 9.03 3.74 -5.88
C ALA A 299 9.58 5.04 -5.26
N GLN A 300 10.87 5.32 -5.45
CA GLN A 300 11.50 6.57 -5.00
C GLN A 300 10.97 7.82 -5.71
N SER A 301 10.34 7.66 -6.88
CA SER A 301 9.68 8.73 -7.64
C SER A 301 8.19 8.86 -7.31
N GLY A 302 7.66 8.06 -6.38
CA GLY A 302 6.24 8.04 -6.02
C GLY A 302 5.34 7.36 -7.06
N ILE A 303 5.92 6.63 -8.01
CA ILE A 303 5.17 5.90 -9.05
C ILE A 303 4.82 4.50 -8.51
N PRO A 304 3.55 4.09 -8.53
CA PRO A 304 3.15 2.73 -8.16
C PRO A 304 3.90 1.68 -8.98
N VAL A 305 4.41 0.64 -8.32
CA VAL A 305 5.18 -0.42 -8.96
C VAL A 305 4.28 -1.60 -9.35
N PRO A 306 4.41 -2.19 -10.54
CA PRO A 306 3.68 -3.40 -10.96
C PRO A 306 4.17 -4.65 -10.23
N ALA A 307 3.89 -4.71 -8.92
CA ALA A 307 4.28 -5.80 -8.04
C ALA A 307 3.18 -6.07 -6.99
N GLY A 308 3.28 -7.24 -6.35
CA GLY A 308 2.37 -7.71 -5.30
C GLY A 308 2.56 -6.99 -3.96
N SER A 309 1.60 -7.20 -3.05
CA SER A 309 1.50 -6.50 -1.76
C SER A 309 2.64 -6.77 -0.77
N GLY A 310 3.44 -7.82 -0.98
CA GLY A 310 4.62 -8.11 -0.16
C GLY A 310 5.89 -7.38 -0.60
N THR A 311 5.79 -6.45 -1.55
CA THR A 311 6.94 -5.71 -2.09
C THR A 311 7.39 -4.62 -1.12
N ARG A 312 8.67 -4.70 -0.73
CA ARG A 312 9.35 -3.77 0.17
C ARG A 312 10.70 -3.37 -0.41
N LEU A 313 10.89 -2.08 -0.68
CA LEU A 313 12.03 -1.58 -1.45
C LEU A 313 12.90 -0.63 -0.62
N PRO A 314 14.24 -0.81 -0.62
CA PRO A 314 15.17 0.13 0.01
C PRO A 314 15.26 1.43 -0.79
N VAL A 315 15.68 2.50 -0.12
CA VAL A 315 15.99 3.79 -0.75
C VAL A 315 17.49 3.90 -0.96
N PHE A 316 17.88 4.23 -2.19
CA PHE A 316 19.26 4.53 -2.58
C PHE A 316 19.39 6.00 -2.97
N SER A 317 20.46 6.67 -2.53
CA SER A 317 20.75 8.03 -2.98
C SER A 317 21.30 8.06 -4.41
N ALA A 318 21.83 6.94 -4.91
CA ALA A 318 22.15 6.76 -6.32
C ALA A 318 22.09 5.29 -6.74
N VAL A 319 21.59 5.07 -7.96
CA VAL A 319 21.67 3.80 -8.68
C VAL A 319 22.65 3.99 -9.84
N ARG A 320 23.69 3.17 -9.90
CA ARG A 320 24.69 3.15 -10.97
C ARG A 320 24.55 1.87 -11.77
N THR A 321 24.63 1.97 -13.09
CA THR A 321 24.40 0.84 -13.99
C THR A 321 25.54 0.67 -14.97
N GLU A 322 26.00 -0.55 -15.14
CA GLU A 322 26.87 -0.99 -16.23
C GLU A 322 26.10 -2.09 -16.94
N ILE A 323 25.25 -1.70 -17.90
CA ILE A 323 24.30 -2.56 -18.59
C ILE A 323 24.35 -2.16 -20.07
N GLY A 324 24.78 -3.07 -20.96
CA GLY A 324 24.82 -2.77 -22.39
C GLY A 324 25.40 -3.89 -23.23
N ASP A 325 25.02 -3.91 -24.50
CA ASP A 325 25.67 -4.73 -25.51
C ASP A 325 26.98 -4.04 -25.92
N ALA A 326 28.07 -4.80 -25.86
CA ALA A 326 29.41 -4.42 -26.26
C ALA A 326 29.59 -4.06 -27.75
N GLN A 327 28.51 -3.79 -28.50
CA GLN A 327 28.48 -3.81 -29.96
C GLN A 327 27.98 -2.50 -30.57
N GLU A 328 28.54 -1.37 -30.15
CA GLU A 328 28.64 -0.20 -31.01
C GLU A 328 30.05 -0.11 -31.60
N ILE A 329 30.19 -0.67 -32.81
CA ILE A 329 31.42 -0.63 -33.64
C ILE A 329 31.89 0.83 -33.90
N LEU A 330 31.01 1.82 -33.68
CA LEU A 330 31.24 3.23 -33.99
C LEU A 330 31.80 4.06 -32.82
N SER A 331 32.00 3.47 -31.63
CA SER A 331 32.73 4.15 -30.56
C SER A 331 34.21 3.79 -30.66
N ASP A 332 35.07 4.77 -30.95
CA ASP A 332 36.55 4.65 -31.04
C ASP A 332 37.24 4.26 -29.71
N ARG A 333 36.53 3.67 -28.73
CA ARG A 333 37.03 3.16 -27.46
C ARG A 333 36.68 1.69 -27.31
N SER A 334 37.65 0.87 -26.87
CA SER A 334 37.39 -0.55 -26.61
C SER A 334 36.31 -0.70 -25.53
N THR A 335 35.33 -1.59 -25.75
CA THR A 335 34.24 -1.86 -24.80
C THR A 335 34.77 -2.16 -23.39
N PHE A 336 35.89 -2.86 -23.31
CA PHE A 336 36.54 -3.17 -22.04
C PHE A 336 37.02 -1.90 -21.31
N SER A 337 37.67 -0.96 -22.01
CA SER A 337 38.14 0.29 -21.40
C SER A 337 36.99 1.15 -20.87
N SER A 338 35.90 1.27 -21.63
CA SER A 338 34.70 1.99 -21.17
C SER A 338 34.11 1.32 -19.93
N SER A 339 34.05 -0.01 -19.92
CA SER A 339 33.53 -0.76 -18.77
C SER A 339 34.39 -0.57 -17.52
N MET A 340 35.72 -0.59 -17.66
CA MET A 340 36.63 -0.32 -16.55
C MET A 340 36.52 1.12 -16.03
N GLU A 341 36.31 2.09 -16.93
CA GLU A 341 36.06 3.48 -16.54
C GLU A 341 34.75 3.60 -15.73
N THR A 342 33.67 2.94 -16.17
CA THR A 342 32.40 2.90 -15.40
C THR A 342 32.60 2.24 -14.04
N LEU A 343 33.24 1.07 -13.98
CA LEU A 343 33.48 0.36 -12.71
C LEU A 343 34.34 1.21 -11.76
N ALA A 344 35.36 1.91 -12.26
CA ALA A 344 36.17 2.82 -11.45
C ALA A 344 35.31 3.94 -10.84
N GLN A 345 34.47 4.59 -11.64
CA GLN A 345 33.54 5.64 -11.16
C GLN A 345 32.52 5.10 -10.14
N MET A 346 32.02 3.87 -10.35
CA MET A 346 31.15 3.21 -9.37
C MET A 346 31.86 2.99 -8.03
N LEU A 347 33.12 2.56 -8.08
CA LEU A 347 33.91 2.28 -6.89
C LEU A 347 34.23 3.55 -6.11
N GLU A 348 34.60 4.64 -6.80
CA GLU A 348 34.81 5.96 -6.19
C GLU A 348 33.57 6.48 -5.47
N ALA A 349 32.39 6.24 -6.04
CA ALA A 349 31.11 6.68 -5.48
C ALA A 349 30.46 5.65 -4.52
N ALA A 350 31.14 4.56 -4.18
CA ALA A 350 30.58 3.49 -3.35
C ALA A 350 30.33 3.95 -1.91
N ALA A 351 29.11 3.74 -1.42
CA ALA A 351 28.67 4.05 -0.06
C ALA A 351 27.45 3.18 0.33
N PRO A 352 27.09 3.07 1.63
CA PRO A 352 26.01 2.19 2.11
C PRO A 352 24.62 2.38 1.47
N ASP A 353 24.37 3.57 0.94
CA ASP A 353 23.13 4.02 0.31
C ASP A 353 23.20 3.99 -1.24
N ARG A 354 24.18 3.27 -1.80
CA ARG A 354 24.44 3.17 -3.24
C ARG A 354 24.16 1.77 -3.77
N LEU A 355 23.49 1.71 -4.91
CA LEU A 355 23.20 0.48 -5.63
C LEU A 355 24.00 0.43 -6.95
N ALA A 356 24.76 -0.64 -7.13
CA ALA A 356 25.37 -0.99 -8.42
C ALA A 356 24.57 -2.10 -9.10
N LEU A 357 24.25 -1.89 -10.38
CA LEU A 357 23.63 -2.88 -11.25
C LEU A 357 24.60 -3.19 -12.38
N VAL A 358 25.23 -4.36 -12.34
CA VAL A 358 26.28 -4.74 -13.31
C VAL A 358 25.84 -5.98 -14.09
N ASP A 359 25.72 -5.85 -15.41
CA ASP A 359 25.39 -6.94 -16.30
C ASP A 359 26.67 -7.57 -16.87
N GLU A 360 26.80 -8.89 -16.79
CA GLU A 360 27.92 -9.66 -17.34
C GLU A 360 29.32 -9.11 -16.99
N ILE A 361 29.57 -8.90 -15.69
CA ILE A 361 30.85 -8.37 -15.21
C ILE A 361 32.05 -9.22 -15.67
N GLY A 362 33.10 -8.56 -16.18
CA GLY A 362 34.39 -9.21 -16.49
C GLY A 362 34.42 -10.04 -17.77
N THR A 363 33.49 -9.85 -18.70
CA THR A 363 33.29 -10.72 -19.88
C THR A 363 33.93 -10.22 -21.17
N ALA A 364 34.43 -8.99 -21.17
CA ALA A 364 35.03 -8.33 -22.35
C ALA A 364 36.54 -8.58 -22.53
N THR A 365 37.14 -9.49 -21.75
CA THR A 365 38.58 -9.82 -21.79
C THR A 365 38.82 -11.32 -21.55
N ASP A 366 40.07 -11.72 -21.38
CA ASP A 366 40.46 -13.07 -20.95
C ASP A 366 39.63 -13.52 -19.73
N PRO A 367 39.01 -14.72 -19.76
CA PRO A 367 38.14 -15.16 -18.68
C PRO A 367 38.79 -15.24 -17.29
N GLU A 368 40.10 -15.49 -17.20
CA GLU A 368 40.81 -15.54 -15.92
C GLU A 368 41.06 -14.14 -15.39
N GLU A 369 41.58 -13.23 -16.22
CA GLU A 369 41.80 -11.83 -15.85
C GLU A 369 40.47 -11.12 -15.53
N GLY A 370 39.46 -11.32 -16.36
CA GLY A 370 38.12 -10.77 -16.18
C GLY A 370 37.44 -11.27 -14.91
N SER A 371 37.64 -12.55 -14.56
CA SER A 371 37.17 -13.11 -13.28
C SER A 371 37.87 -12.48 -12.08
N ALA A 372 39.19 -12.29 -12.15
CA ALA A 372 39.97 -11.70 -11.06
C ALA A 372 39.56 -10.24 -10.82
N ILE A 373 39.42 -9.45 -11.89
CA ILE A 373 38.99 -8.06 -11.82
C ILE A 373 37.56 -7.97 -11.26
N ALA A 374 36.64 -8.80 -11.74
CA ALA A 374 35.26 -8.80 -11.25
C ALA A 374 35.18 -9.09 -9.75
N VAL A 375 35.91 -10.11 -9.27
CA VAL A 375 35.94 -10.45 -7.84
C VAL A 375 36.53 -9.31 -7.02
N ALA A 376 37.68 -8.76 -7.43
CA ALA A 376 38.35 -7.66 -6.73
C ALA A 376 37.47 -6.40 -6.66
N PHE A 377 36.78 -6.05 -7.75
CA PHE A 377 35.83 -4.94 -7.77
C PHE A 377 34.69 -5.17 -6.77
N LEU A 378 34.05 -6.35 -6.80
CA LEU A 378 32.91 -6.65 -5.92
C LEU A 378 33.30 -6.68 -4.46
N GLU A 379 34.48 -7.23 -4.16
CA GLU A 379 35.03 -7.24 -2.81
C GLU A 379 35.21 -5.82 -2.26
N GLU A 380 35.87 -4.94 -3.02
CA GLU A 380 36.11 -3.56 -2.61
C GLU A 380 34.81 -2.74 -2.55
N PHE A 381 33.89 -2.92 -3.50
CA PHE A 381 32.61 -2.23 -3.51
C PHE A 381 31.76 -2.58 -2.28
N LEU A 382 31.75 -3.86 -1.88
CA LEU A 382 31.11 -4.31 -0.65
C LEU A 382 31.87 -3.83 0.60
N ALA A 383 33.20 -3.81 0.58
CA ALA A 383 33.98 -3.30 1.72
C ALA A 383 33.65 -1.83 2.03
N ARG A 384 33.35 -1.02 1.00
CA ARG A 384 32.89 0.37 1.12
C ARG A 384 31.43 0.55 1.54
N GLY A 385 30.71 -0.55 1.77
CA GLY A 385 29.32 -0.54 2.23
C GLY A 385 28.27 -0.68 1.13
N GLY A 386 28.65 -0.56 -0.14
CA GLY A 386 27.72 -0.54 -1.28
C GLY A 386 26.89 -1.82 -1.42
N ARG A 387 25.81 -1.73 -2.19
CA ARG A 387 24.97 -2.88 -2.56
C ARG A 387 24.99 -3.16 -4.05
N ALA A 388 24.97 -4.42 -4.44
CA ALA A 388 25.10 -4.79 -5.83
C ALA A 388 24.12 -5.88 -6.28
N ILE A 389 23.52 -5.71 -7.45
CA ILE A 389 22.95 -6.81 -8.22
C ILE A 389 23.83 -7.02 -9.44
N VAL A 390 24.38 -8.22 -9.57
CA VAL A 390 25.34 -8.53 -10.62
C VAL A 390 24.89 -9.76 -11.37
N THR A 391 24.93 -9.72 -12.69
CA THR A 391 24.77 -10.92 -13.50
C THR A 391 26.14 -11.42 -13.95
N THR A 392 26.32 -12.74 -14.00
CA THR A 392 27.58 -13.32 -14.45
C THR A 392 27.40 -14.71 -15.05
N HIS A 393 28.30 -15.07 -15.95
CA HIS A 393 28.52 -16.45 -16.38
C HIS A 393 29.84 -17.03 -15.83
N LEU A 394 30.66 -16.22 -15.15
CA LEU A 394 31.96 -16.60 -14.62
C LEU A 394 31.82 -17.43 -13.35
N SER A 395 32.46 -18.61 -13.33
CA SER A 395 32.38 -19.52 -12.17
C SER A 395 33.07 -18.96 -10.93
N ALA A 396 34.11 -18.16 -11.09
CA ALA A 396 34.83 -17.53 -9.99
C ALA A 396 33.93 -16.57 -9.20
N VAL A 397 33.14 -15.74 -9.88
CA VAL A 397 32.21 -14.79 -9.26
C VAL A 397 31.09 -15.52 -8.50
N LYS A 398 30.60 -16.66 -9.03
CA LYS A 398 29.65 -17.52 -8.31
C LYS A 398 30.26 -18.07 -7.02
N GLY A 399 31.49 -18.61 -7.11
CA GLY A 399 32.20 -19.18 -5.97
C GLY A 399 32.45 -18.11 -4.89
N PHE A 400 32.84 -16.91 -5.31
CA PHE A 400 32.99 -15.76 -4.42
C PHE A 400 31.70 -15.42 -3.68
N ALA A 401 30.57 -15.30 -4.40
CA ALA A 401 29.28 -15.01 -3.77
C ALA A 401 28.79 -16.12 -2.84
N ALA A 402 29.04 -17.39 -3.18
CA ALA A 402 28.65 -18.54 -2.36
C ALA A 402 29.47 -18.68 -1.07
N ALA A 403 30.70 -18.16 -1.05
CA ALA A 403 31.60 -18.20 0.10
C ALA A 403 31.37 -17.06 1.12
N ARG A 404 30.42 -16.16 0.86
CA ARG A 404 30.21 -14.94 1.65
C ARG A 404 28.86 -14.91 2.36
N ASP A 405 28.89 -14.50 3.63
CA ASP A 405 27.69 -14.35 4.44
C ASP A 405 26.86 -13.12 4.08
N ASP A 406 27.45 -12.10 3.47
CA ASP A 406 26.79 -10.85 3.05
C ASP A 406 26.33 -10.87 1.58
N ALA A 407 26.39 -12.03 0.93
CA ALA A 407 26.00 -12.23 -0.46
C ALA A 407 24.98 -13.37 -0.62
N VAL A 408 24.27 -13.34 -1.75
CA VAL A 408 23.37 -14.38 -2.23
C VAL A 408 23.73 -14.69 -3.67
N CYS A 409 24.04 -15.96 -3.96
CA CYS A 409 24.08 -16.46 -5.32
C CYS A 409 22.70 -17.02 -5.66
N ALA A 410 22.11 -16.57 -6.77
CA ALA A 410 20.85 -17.05 -7.28
C ALA A 410 21.01 -17.57 -8.71
N ALA A 411 20.33 -18.68 -8.99
CA ALA A 411 20.20 -19.23 -10.33
C ALA A 411 18.83 -18.87 -10.91
N MET A 412 18.80 -18.53 -12.20
CA MET A 412 17.56 -18.44 -12.95
C MET A 412 17.06 -19.85 -13.29
N GLU A 413 15.86 -20.21 -12.83
CA GLU A 413 15.26 -21.49 -13.18
C GLU A 413 14.74 -21.49 -14.64
N PHE A 414 14.99 -22.61 -15.32
CA PHE A 414 14.71 -22.82 -16.74
C PHE A 414 13.97 -24.14 -16.91
N ASP A 415 12.80 -24.10 -17.53
CA ASP A 415 12.00 -25.28 -17.80
C ASP A 415 12.56 -25.99 -19.04
N GLU A 416 13.15 -27.17 -18.83
CA GLU A 416 13.77 -27.98 -19.88
C GLU A 416 12.76 -28.54 -20.89
N LYS A 417 11.50 -28.72 -20.49
CA LYS A 417 10.45 -29.25 -21.37
C LYS A 417 9.94 -28.19 -22.33
N THR A 418 9.85 -26.95 -21.86
CA THR A 418 9.31 -25.84 -22.66
C THR A 418 10.39 -24.95 -23.29
N GLY A 419 11.63 -25.05 -22.81
CA GLY A 419 12.76 -24.21 -23.24
C GLY A 419 12.62 -22.75 -22.77
N ARG A 420 11.96 -22.51 -21.63
CA ARG A 420 11.59 -21.15 -21.18
C ARG A 420 12.17 -20.80 -19.81
N PRO A 421 12.62 -19.54 -19.60
CA PRO A 421 12.93 -19.04 -18.27
C PRO A 421 11.64 -18.84 -17.45
N ASN A 422 11.66 -19.20 -16.17
CA ASN A 422 10.53 -18.99 -15.28
C ASN A 422 10.76 -17.87 -14.24
N TYR A 423 11.90 -17.16 -14.34
CA TYR A 423 12.25 -15.95 -13.59
C TYR A 423 12.15 -16.07 -12.06
N ARG A 424 12.21 -17.28 -11.51
CA ARG A 424 12.33 -17.50 -10.07
C ARG A 424 13.80 -17.49 -9.68
N LEU A 425 14.17 -16.52 -8.83
CA LEU A 425 15.49 -16.47 -8.22
C LEU A 425 15.53 -17.42 -7.04
N HIS A 426 16.58 -18.23 -7.01
CA HIS A 426 16.74 -19.26 -6.01
C HIS A 426 18.00 -18.99 -5.18
N PRO A 427 17.86 -18.33 -4.01
CA PRO A 427 18.98 -18.10 -3.10
C PRO A 427 19.72 -19.40 -2.76
N GLY A 428 21.05 -19.39 -2.88
CA GLY A 428 21.91 -20.53 -2.53
C GLY A 428 22.15 -21.56 -3.63
N LEU A 429 21.51 -21.43 -4.80
CA LEU A 429 21.79 -22.28 -5.96
C LEU A 429 22.87 -21.66 -6.86
N SER A 430 23.97 -22.39 -7.06
CA SER A 430 24.81 -22.20 -8.26
C SER A 430 24.14 -22.94 -9.41
N GLY A 431 23.48 -22.23 -10.31
CA GLY A 431 22.78 -22.85 -11.43
C GLY A 431 23.75 -23.63 -12.32
N ARG A 432 23.38 -24.88 -12.64
CA ARG A 432 24.11 -25.76 -13.56
C ARG A 432 24.28 -25.10 -14.93
N SER A 433 25.45 -25.25 -15.56
CA SER A 433 25.68 -24.75 -16.92
C SER A 433 24.99 -25.64 -17.96
N ARG A 434 23.88 -25.16 -18.53
CA ARG A 434 23.02 -25.92 -19.47
C ARG A 434 23.32 -25.65 -20.95
N ALA A 435 24.52 -25.15 -21.27
CA ALA A 435 24.90 -24.74 -22.63
C ALA A 435 24.75 -25.88 -23.66
N LEU A 436 25.15 -27.11 -23.30
CA LEU A 436 25.09 -28.26 -24.22
C LEU A 436 23.65 -28.75 -24.49
N SER A 437 22.74 -28.65 -23.52
CA SER A 437 21.33 -29.03 -23.73
C SER A 437 20.59 -27.98 -24.56
N VAL A 438 20.83 -26.69 -24.31
CA VAL A 438 20.30 -25.59 -25.13
C VAL A 438 20.79 -25.71 -26.57
N ALA A 439 22.09 -25.95 -26.78
CA ALA A 439 22.62 -26.13 -28.13
C ALA A 439 21.92 -27.26 -28.89
N GLY A 440 21.67 -28.41 -28.24
CA GLY A 440 20.92 -29.51 -28.86
C GLY A 440 19.48 -29.17 -29.20
N GLN A 441 18.77 -28.43 -28.34
CA GLN A 441 17.41 -27.95 -28.61
C GLN A 441 17.35 -26.95 -29.78
N GLN A 442 18.42 -26.16 -29.95
CA GLN A 442 18.59 -25.24 -31.09
C GLN A 442 19.04 -25.94 -32.39
N GLY A 443 19.10 -27.28 -32.38
CA GLY A 443 19.38 -28.08 -33.57
C GLY A 443 20.84 -28.47 -33.77
N LEU A 444 21.72 -28.29 -32.77
CA LEU A 444 23.10 -28.75 -32.89
C LEU A 444 23.17 -30.29 -32.99
N PRO A 445 23.87 -30.87 -33.98
CA PRO A 445 23.89 -32.31 -34.20
C PRO A 445 24.38 -33.11 -32.96
N PRO A 446 23.75 -34.26 -32.62
CA PRO A 446 24.09 -35.03 -31.43
C PRO A 446 25.55 -35.51 -31.34
N ASN A 447 26.21 -35.69 -32.49
CA ASN A 447 27.64 -36.03 -32.56
C ASN A 447 28.54 -34.88 -32.08
N VAL A 448 28.16 -33.62 -32.33
CA VAL A 448 28.91 -32.44 -31.85
C VAL A 448 28.78 -32.30 -30.34
N ILE A 449 27.57 -32.50 -29.80
CA ILE A 449 27.32 -32.48 -28.35
C ILE A 449 28.09 -33.59 -27.65
N ARG A 450 28.11 -34.79 -28.22
CA ARG A 450 28.90 -35.92 -27.69
C ARG A 450 30.39 -35.59 -27.65
N ARG A 451 30.91 -35.03 -28.74
CA ARG A 451 32.31 -34.61 -28.82
C ARG A 451 32.65 -33.51 -27.81
N ALA A 452 31.75 -32.55 -27.61
CA ALA A 452 31.92 -31.50 -26.61
C ALA A 452 32.00 -32.07 -25.17
N ARG A 453 31.20 -33.10 -24.83
CA ARG A 453 31.31 -33.80 -23.53
C ARG A 453 32.63 -34.53 -23.37
N GLU A 454 33.11 -35.20 -24.42
CA GLU A 454 34.42 -35.87 -24.39
C GLU A 454 35.57 -34.87 -24.14
N ILE A 455 35.50 -33.68 -24.73
CA ILE A 455 36.50 -32.60 -24.54
C ILE A 455 36.48 -32.08 -23.09
N LEU A 456 35.30 -31.91 -22.50
CA LEU A 456 35.15 -31.45 -21.11
C LEU A 456 35.60 -32.50 -20.08
N GLY A 457 35.62 -33.78 -20.46
CA GLY A 457 36.19 -34.87 -19.68
C GLY A 457 35.39 -35.28 -18.44
N SER A 458 35.93 -36.26 -17.71
CA SER A 458 35.23 -36.94 -16.60
C SER A 458 35.10 -36.09 -15.33
N ALA A 459 35.98 -35.10 -15.13
CA ALA A 459 35.89 -34.16 -14.01
C ALA A 459 34.66 -33.25 -14.12
N TRP A 460 34.37 -32.77 -15.34
CA TRP A 460 33.16 -32.01 -15.62
C TRP A 460 31.90 -32.85 -15.42
N GLU A 461 31.86 -34.09 -15.94
CA GLU A 461 30.70 -34.97 -15.77
C GLU A 461 30.37 -35.29 -14.30
N ARG A 462 31.38 -35.50 -13.46
CA ARG A 462 31.15 -35.73 -12.01
C ARG A 462 30.56 -34.50 -11.34
N ARG A 463 31.09 -33.31 -11.66
CA ARG A 463 30.58 -32.03 -11.15
C ARG A 463 29.14 -31.79 -11.62
N ASP A 464 28.88 -32.02 -12.90
CA ASP A 464 27.57 -31.86 -13.54
C ASP A 464 26.51 -32.79 -12.91
N ARG A 465 26.88 -34.05 -12.59
CA ARG A 465 26.00 -34.97 -11.84
C ARG A 465 25.76 -34.51 -10.40
N ALA A 466 26.80 -34.10 -9.69
CA ALA A 466 26.66 -33.62 -8.32
C ALA A 466 25.79 -32.34 -8.24
N GLU A 467 25.98 -31.40 -9.16
CA GLU A 467 25.12 -30.21 -9.30
C GLU A 467 23.67 -30.62 -9.61
N SER A 468 23.46 -31.61 -10.50
CA SER A 468 22.12 -32.12 -10.83
C SER A 468 21.43 -32.80 -9.65
N GLU A 469 22.15 -33.55 -8.82
CA GLU A 469 21.61 -34.20 -7.62
C GLU A 469 21.26 -33.17 -6.54
N ALA A 470 22.09 -32.14 -6.37
CA ALA A 470 21.84 -31.03 -5.44
C ALA A 470 20.61 -30.20 -5.86
N GLU A 471 20.47 -29.87 -7.16
CA GLU A 471 19.28 -29.19 -7.70
C GLU A 471 18.01 -30.02 -7.43
N ALA A 472 18.05 -31.34 -7.69
CA ALA A 472 16.91 -32.22 -7.45
C ALA A 472 16.56 -32.37 -5.96
N ALA A 473 17.55 -32.35 -5.07
CA ALA A 473 17.33 -32.40 -3.62
C ALA A 473 16.67 -31.11 -3.11
N LEU A 474 17.14 -29.95 -3.59
CA LEU A 474 16.58 -28.65 -3.19
C LEU A 474 15.14 -28.47 -3.71
N GLU A 475 14.85 -28.94 -4.92
CA GLU A 475 13.49 -28.89 -5.47
C GLU A 475 12.51 -29.71 -4.63
N ARG A 476 12.92 -30.89 -4.15
CA ARG A 476 12.10 -31.69 -3.22
C ARG A 476 11.87 -30.97 -1.89
N LEU A 477 12.90 -30.31 -1.36
CA LEU A 477 12.79 -29.55 -0.12
C LEU A 477 11.77 -28.42 -0.26
N ARG A 478 11.78 -27.72 -1.40
CA ARG A 478 10.84 -26.62 -1.69
C ARG A 478 9.42 -27.08 -1.90
N GLN A 479 9.22 -28.19 -2.59
CA GLN A 479 7.88 -28.77 -2.73
C GLN A 479 7.30 -29.13 -1.36
N ALA A 480 8.15 -29.61 -0.44
CA ALA A 480 7.75 -29.82 0.95
C ALA A 480 7.45 -28.50 1.68
N GLU A 481 8.29 -27.48 1.57
CA GLU A 481 8.07 -26.16 2.20
C GLU A 481 6.82 -25.45 1.68
N SER A 482 6.60 -25.44 0.36
CA SER A 482 5.40 -24.88 -0.26
C SER A 482 4.14 -25.68 0.13
N GLY A 483 4.25 -27.00 0.26
CA GLY A 483 3.17 -27.84 0.78
C GLY A 483 2.80 -27.45 2.22
N LEU A 484 3.82 -27.33 3.08
CA LEU A 484 3.66 -26.90 4.47
C LEU A 484 3.11 -25.47 4.59
N ALA A 485 3.52 -24.55 3.72
CA ALA A 485 3.00 -23.18 3.68
C ALA A 485 1.52 -23.17 3.27
N GLY A 486 1.14 -23.96 2.27
CA GLY A 486 -0.25 -24.15 1.87
C GLY A 486 -1.11 -24.74 2.99
N GLU A 487 -0.61 -25.75 3.70
CA GLU A 487 -1.27 -26.33 4.88
C GLU A 487 -1.43 -25.32 6.03
N ARG A 488 -0.44 -24.45 6.26
CA ARG A 488 -0.53 -23.37 7.24
C ARG A 488 -1.58 -22.33 6.87
N GLU A 489 -1.68 -21.97 5.60
CA GLU A 489 -2.66 -21.01 5.11
C GLU A 489 -4.09 -21.57 5.17
N THR A 490 -4.29 -22.84 4.78
CA THR A 490 -5.61 -23.49 4.93
C THR A 490 -6.00 -23.62 6.38
N ALA A 491 -5.06 -23.98 7.27
CA ALA A 491 -5.31 -24.00 8.71
C ALA A 491 -5.67 -22.62 9.27
N ARG A 492 -5.01 -21.54 8.81
CA ARG A 492 -5.36 -20.16 9.20
C ARG A 492 -6.77 -19.78 8.78
N ARG A 493 -7.15 -20.07 7.53
CA ARG A 493 -8.50 -19.80 7.02
C ARG A 493 -9.57 -20.60 7.75
N GLU A 494 -9.26 -21.84 8.12
CA GLU A 494 -10.17 -22.68 8.91
C GLU A 494 -10.39 -22.09 10.32
N VAL A 495 -9.31 -21.63 10.97
CA VAL A 495 -9.39 -20.95 12.27
C VAL A 495 -10.23 -19.68 12.17
N GLU A 496 -10.05 -18.87 11.12
CA GLU A 496 -10.83 -17.66 10.90
C GLU A 496 -12.31 -17.96 10.63
N ARG A 497 -12.62 -18.98 9.80
CA ARG A 497 -14.01 -19.42 9.56
C ARG A 497 -14.69 -19.88 10.84
N LEU A 498 -14.00 -20.70 11.65
CA LEU A 498 -14.51 -21.18 12.93
C LEU A 498 -14.72 -20.03 13.93
N ALA A 499 -13.90 -18.98 13.89
CA ALA A 499 -14.11 -17.79 14.70
C ALA A 499 -15.39 -17.04 14.32
N VAL A 500 -15.63 -16.86 13.02
CA VAL A 500 -16.86 -16.24 12.50
C VAL A 500 -18.11 -17.06 12.83
N GLU A 501 -18.05 -18.39 12.64
CA GLU A 501 -19.16 -19.30 12.98
C GLU A 501 -19.46 -19.26 14.49
N ARG A 502 -18.42 -19.28 15.33
CA ARG A 502 -18.58 -19.18 16.80
C ARG A 502 -19.25 -17.87 17.20
N GLU A 503 -18.90 -16.77 16.56
CA GLU A 503 -19.49 -15.46 16.86
C GLU A 503 -20.96 -15.39 16.39
N ALA A 504 -21.28 -15.98 15.25
CA ALA A 504 -22.67 -16.10 14.78
C ALA A 504 -23.54 -16.92 15.75
N VAL A 505 -23.05 -18.07 16.20
CA VAL A 505 -23.74 -18.90 17.21
C VAL A 505 -23.92 -18.14 18.53
N PHE A 506 -22.93 -17.35 18.93
CA PHE A 506 -23.01 -16.54 20.14
C PHE A 506 -24.10 -15.47 20.03
N ARG A 507 -24.14 -14.71 18.93
CA ARG A 507 -25.19 -13.71 18.67
C ARG A 507 -26.58 -14.32 18.56
N GLU A 508 -26.69 -15.50 17.95
CA GLU A 508 -27.98 -16.20 17.85
C GLU A 508 -28.46 -16.68 19.22
N ARG A 509 -27.56 -17.17 20.07
CA ARG A 509 -27.87 -17.52 21.45
C ARG A 509 -28.32 -16.31 22.27
N GLU A 510 -27.68 -15.15 22.12
CA GLU A 510 -28.10 -13.91 22.76
C GLU A 510 -29.51 -13.49 22.32
N ARG A 511 -29.80 -13.52 21.00
CA ARG A 511 -31.15 -13.25 20.48
C ARG A 511 -32.21 -14.22 21.02
N MET A 512 -31.89 -15.51 21.10
CA MET A 512 -32.81 -16.51 21.67
C MET A 512 -33.08 -16.26 23.16
N LEU A 513 -32.07 -15.83 23.92
CA LEU A 513 -32.24 -15.46 25.32
C LEU A 513 -33.09 -14.19 25.48
N GLU A 514 -32.86 -13.16 24.67
CA GLU A 514 -33.67 -11.92 24.69
C GLU A 514 -35.13 -12.20 24.33
N THR A 515 -35.37 -12.93 23.23
CA THR A 515 -36.73 -13.29 22.80
C THR A 515 -37.43 -14.23 23.79
N GLY A 516 -36.69 -15.16 24.39
CA GLY A 516 -37.18 -16.03 25.47
C GLY A 516 -37.59 -15.25 26.71
N LEU A 517 -36.76 -14.31 27.17
CA LEU A 517 -37.07 -13.44 28.32
C LEU A 517 -38.28 -12.53 28.03
N ALA A 518 -38.33 -11.90 26.86
CA ALA A 518 -39.46 -11.08 26.45
C ALA A 518 -40.76 -11.90 26.35
N GLY A 519 -40.69 -13.12 25.82
CA GLY A 519 -41.81 -14.06 25.76
C GLY A 519 -42.29 -14.48 27.15
N PHE A 520 -41.35 -14.74 28.07
CA PHE A 520 -41.66 -15.11 29.46
C PHE A 520 -42.32 -13.96 30.23
N GLU A 521 -41.83 -12.73 30.08
CA GLU A 521 -42.46 -11.55 30.67
C GLU A 521 -43.89 -11.31 30.15
N LYS A 522 -44.10 -11.52 28.85
CA LYS A 522 -45.42 -11.41 28.24
C LYS A 522 -46.37 -12.49 28.77
N ALA A 523 -45.91 -13.73 28.86
CA ALA A 523 -46.70 -14.84 29.41
C ALA A 523 -47.07 -14.59 30.89
N LYS A 524 -46.14 -14.06 31.69
CA LYS A 524 -46.40 -13.66 33.09
C LYS A 524 -47.48 -12.57 33.19
N LYS A 525 -47.42 -11.54 32.34
CA LYS A 525 -48.44 -10.47 32.29
C LYS A 525 -49.80 -10.98 31.82
N ASP A 526 -49.82 -11.93 30.88
CA ASP A 526 -51.07 -12.51 30.37
C ASP A 526 -51.71 -13.45 31.39
N LEU A 527 -50.91 -14.23 32.12
CA LEU A 527 -51.39 -15.07 33.22
C LEU A 527 -51.94 -14.21 34.36
N ALA A 528 -51.23 -13.15 34.76
CA ALA A 528 -51.71 -12.22 35.79
C ALA A 528 -53.07 -11.61 35.41
N ARG A 529 -53.25 -11.20 34.15
CA ARG A 529 -54.53 -10.68 33.65
C ARG A 529 -55.66 -11.73 33.66
N ARG A 530 -55.35 -12.98 33.33
CA ARG A 530 -56.34 -14.08 33.36
C ARG A 530 -56.78 -14.43 34.77
N VAL A 531 -55.82 -14.54 35.69
CA VAL A 531 -56.09 -14.79 37.12
C VAL A 531 -56.91 -13.64 37.71
N GLU A 532 -56.59 -12.39 37.37
CA GLU A 532 -57.37 -11.24 37.83
C GLU A 532 -58.79 -11.23 37.26
N ALA A 533 -58.97 -11.59 35.99
CA ALA A 533 -60.29 -11.74 35.37
C ALA A 533 -61.12 -12.88 35.99
N GLU A 534 -60.50 -14.04 36.29
CA GLU A 534 -61.17 -15.14 36.98
C GLU A 534 -61.52 -14.79 38.43
N LEU A 535 -60.63 -14.13 39.17
CA LEU A 535 -60.92 -13.67 40.54
C LEU A 535 -62.05 -12.63 40.57
N GLN A 536 -62.15 -11.76 39.56
CA GLN A 536 -63.27 -10.84 39.42
C GLN A 536 -64.57 -11.57 39.07
N ALA A 537 -64.53 -12.57 38.19
CA ALA A 537 -65.69 -13.40 37.86
C ALA A 537 -66.20 -14.19 39.08
N ILE A 538 -65.29 -14.80 39.85
CA ILE A 538 -65.62 -15.53 41.08
C ILE A 538 -66.19 -14.57 42.15
N ARG A 539 -65.62 -13.36 42.29
CA ARG A 539 -66.16 -12.34 43.23
C ARG A 539 -67.53 -11.81 42.80
N ALA A 540 -67.82 -11.74 41.50
CA ALA A 540 -69.13 -11.33 40.98
C ALA A 540 -70.21 -12.42 41.17
N GLU A 541 -69.82 -13.70 41.18
CA GLU A 541 -70.73 -14.84 41.38
C GLU A 541 -70.90 -15.25 42.87
N ALA A 542 -70.24 -14.55 43.79
CA ALA A 542 -70.14 -14.90 45.21
C ALA A 542 -71.37 -14.60 46.11
N PRO A 543 -72.57 -14.27 45.63
CA PRO A 543 -73.77 -14.47 46.44
C PRO A 543 -74.85 -15.22 45.66
N ARG A 544 -74.69 -16.53 45.46
CA ARG A 544 -75.78 -17.55 45.44
C ARG A 544 -75.26 -18.92 44.99
N ARG A 545 -74.79 -19.72 45.96
CA ARG A 545 -75.25 -21.09 46.27
C ARG A 545 -74.18 -21.85 47.03
N ALA A 546 -74.52 -22.22 48.26
CA ALA A 546 -73.82 -23.21 49.06
C ALA A 546 -74.10 -24.60 48.49
N GLY A 547 -73.07 -25.43 48.36
CA GLY A 547 -73.23 -26.84 48.01
C GLY A 547 -71.97 -27.49 47.49
N ARG A 548 -71.14 -28.01 48.41
CA ARG A 548 -70.18 -29.10 48.19
C ARG A 548 -69.21 -28.94 47.00
N SER A 549 -68.20 -28.10 47.16
CA SER A 549 -66.86 -28.32 46.58
C SER A 549 -65.78 -27.39 47.18
N ALA A 550 -66.05 -26.72 48.30
CA ALA A 550 -65.09 -25.79 48.89
C ALA A 550 -63.83 -26.49 49.45
N ALA A 551 -63.90 -27.79 49.77
CA ALA A 551 -62.75 -28.54 50.30
C ALA A 551 -61.76 -29.01 49.21
N SER A 552 -62.17 -29.16 47.94
CA SER A 552 -61.26 -29.56 46.85
C SER A 552 -60.64 -28.38 46.10
N VAL A 553 -61.26 -27.20 46.18
CA VAL A 553 -60.74 -25.96 45.58
C VAL A 553 -59.81 -25.23 46.54
N LEU A 554 -60.08 -25.26 47.86
CA LEU A 554 -59.12 -24.76 48.87
C LEU A 554 -57.84 -25.63 48.95
N SER A 555 -57.96 -26.95 48.82
CA SER A 555 -56.78 -27.85 48.75
C SER A 555 -55.95 -27.64 47.48
N ARG A 556 -56.55 -27.34 46.33
CA ARG A 556 -55.81 -27.04 45.08
C ARG A 556 -55.19 -25.65 45.07
N ALA A 557 -55.84 -24.65 45.66
CA ALA A 557 -55.29 -23.31 45.80
C ALA A 557 -54.17 -23.23 46.86
N GLU A 558 -54.25 -24.05 47.93
CA GLU A 558 -53.16 -24.24 48.88
C GLU A 558 -51.99 -25.03 48.26
N GLU A 559 -52.24 -25.99 47.36
CA GLU A 559 -51.21 -26.73 46.62
C GLU A 559 -50.54 -25.87 45.53
N GLU A 560 -51.27 -25.01 44.82
CA GLU A 560 -50.71 -24.11 43.80
C GLU A 560 -49.96 -22.92 44.44
N SER A 561 -50.48 -22.37 45.55
CA SER A 561 -49.75 -21.36 46.34
C SER A 561 -48.53 -21.94 47.05
N ALA A 562 -48.58 -23.20 47.51
CA ALA A 562 -47.41 -23.91 48.02
C ALA A 562 -46.41 -24.22 46.90
N ALA A 563 -46.85 -24.53 45.68
CA ALA A 563 -45.97 -24.77 44.54
C ALA A 563 -45.26 -23.48 44.07
N GLU A 564 -45.95 -22.34 44.05
CA GLU A 564 -45.34 -21.03 43.75
C GLU A 564 -44.44 -20.55 44.89
N ALA A 565 -44.83 -20.73 46.17
CA ALA A 565 -43.97 -20.42 47.31
C ALA A 565 -42.73 -21.33 47.38
N VAL A 566 -42.83 -22.59 46.94
CA VAL A 566 -41.68 -23.51 46.81
C VAL A 566 -40.80 -23.14 45.61
N ALA A 567 -41.38 -22.63 44.52
CA ALA A 567 -40.61 -22.16 43.35
C ALA A 567 -39.90 -20.83 43.63
N GLU A 568 -40.55 -19.86 44.27
CA GLU A 568 -39.92 -18.61 44.75
C GLU A 568 -38.90 -18.90 45.85
N ALA A 569 -39.20 -19.77 46.84
CA ALA A 569 -38.21 -20.16 47.84
C ALA A 569 -37.02 -20.92 47.22
N ARG A 570 -37.21 -21.64 46.10
CA ARG A 570 -36.14 -22.30 45.35
C ARG A 570 -35.31 -21.28 44.57
N LEU A 571 -35.92 -20.29 43.94
CA LEU A 571 -35.23 -19.18 43.26
C LEU A 571 -34.48 -18.26 44.25
N GLU A 572 -35.06 -17.96 45.41
CA GLU A 572 -34.42 -17.19 46.49
C GLU A 572 -33.28 -18.00 47.14
N ARG A 573 -33.43 -19.33 47.27
CA ARG A 573 -32.38 -20.26 47.75
C ARG A 573 -31.24 -20.39 46.74
N ASP A 574 -31.55 -20.47 45.45
CA ASP A 574 -30.55 -20.53 44.37
C ASP A 574 -29.82 -19.18 44.22
N ARG A 575 -30.50 -18.04 44.47
CA ARG A 575 -29.87 -16.71 44.53
C ARG A 575 -28.97 -16.55 45.76
N ARG A 576 -29.35 -17.10 46.91
CA ARG A 576 -28.50 -17.16 48.12
C ARG A 576 -27.31 -18.12 47.98
N ALA A 577 -27.42 -19.17 47.15
CA ALA A 577 -26.30 -20.05 46.81
C ALA A 577 -25.24 -19.35 45.93
N LEU A 578 -25.65 -18.36 45.11
CA LEU A 578 -24.74 -17.53 44.32
C LEU A 578 -24.01 -16.45 45.15
N GLU A 579 -24.50 -16.11 46.35
CA GLU A 579 -23.93 -15.10 47.25
C GLU A 579 -22.92 -15.63 48.29
N VAL A 580 -22.48 -16.89 48.18
CA VAL A 580 -21.39 -17.40 49.04
C VAL A 580 -20.11 -16.61 48.73
N SER A 581 -19.57 -15.93 49.75
CA SER A 581 -18.37 -15.09 49.64
C SER A 581 -17.18 -15.75 50.33
N VAL A 582 -15.96 -15.35 49.94
CA VAL A 582 -14.73 -15.83 50.59
C VAL A 582 -14.77 -15.48 52.08
N GLY A 583 -14.56 -16.49 52.94
CA GLY A 583 -14.64 -16.39 54.40
C GLY A 583 -15.93 -16.91 55.03
N ASP A 584 -16.97 -17.24 54.24
CA ASP A 584 -18.20 -17.83 54.76
C ASP A 584 -18.05 -19.33 55.05
N ARG A 585 -18.76 -19.84 56.08
CA ARG A 585 -18.89 -21.27 56.34
C ARG A 585 -20.02 -21.86 55.48
N ALA A 586 -19.69 -22.85 54.66
CA ALA A 586 -20.61 -23.47 53.72
C ALA A 586 -20.54 -25.01 53.80
N ARG A 587 -21.66 -25.65 53.47
CA ARG A 587 -21.80 -27.11 53.39
C ARG A 587 -22.06 -27.52 51.95
N VAL A 588 -21.45 -28.63 51.50
CA VAL A 588 -21.70 -29.19 50.18
C VAL A 588 -23.03 -29.95 50.17
N ARG A 589 -23.94 -29.56 49.27
CA ARG A 589 -25.27 -30.16 49.12
C ARG A 589 -25.15 -31.67 48.85
N GLY A 590 -25.91 -32.49 49.59
CA GLY A 590 -25.91 -33.95 49.44
C GLY A 590 -24.78 -34.69 50.17
N THR A 591 -23.88 -34.00 50.88
CA THR A 591 -22.86 -34.64 51.73
C THR A 591 -22.89 -34.08 53.16
N LYS A 592 -22.19 -34.76 54.08
CA LYS A 592 -21.99 -34.25 55.45
C LYS A 592 -20.79 -33.28 55.58
N ALA A 593 -20.16 -32.88 54.47
CA ALA A 593 -18.96 -32.06 54.49
C ALA A 593 -19.28 -30.57 54.65
N ASP A 594 -18.84 -29.97 55.77
CA ASP A 594 -18.93 -28.53 56.06
C ASP A 594 -17.54 -27.91 56.30
N GLY A 595 -17.34 -26.68 55.80
CA GLY A 595 -16.03 -26.02 55.79
C GLY A 595 -16.11 -24.52 55.53
N VAL A 596 -14.96 -23.84 55.47
CA VAL A 596 -14.88 -22.40 55.15
C VAL A 596 -14.48 -22.21 53.69
N VAL A 597 -15.12 -21.28 52.98
CA VAL A 597 -14.77 -20.96 51.59
C VAL A 597 -13.52 -20.10 51.57
N VAL A 598 -12.44 -20.62 50.98
CA VAL A 598 -11.12 -20.00 50.97
C VAL A 598 -10.89 -19.12 49.76
N SER A 599 -11.39 -19.55 48.59
CA SER A 599 -11.33 -18.77 47.36
C SER A 599 -12.46 -19.17 46.40
N ILE A 600 -12.77 -18.26 45.48
CA ILE A 600 -13.81 -18.45 44.47
C ILE A 600 -13.18 -18.15 43.11
N GLU A 601 -13.27 -19.10 42.19
CA GLU A 601 -12.68 -19.03 40.85
C GLU A 601 -13.76 -19.33 39.80
N GLY A 602 -14.40 -18.27 39.30
CA GLY A 602 -15.48 -18.38 38.32
C GLY A 602 -16.70 -19.15 38.86
N ALA A 603 -16.97 -20.32 38.26
CA ALA A 603 -18.10 -21.18 38.60
C ALA A 603 -17.83 -22.16 39.77
N ASP A 604 -16.57 -22.29 40.21
CA ASP A 604 -16.15 -23.18 41.29
C ASP A 604 -15.64 -22.42 42.51
N ALA A 605 -15.71 -23.05 43.69
CA ALA A 605 -15.18 -22.53 44.94
C ALA A 605 -14.38 -23.59 45.70
N TRP A 606 -13.34 -23.15 46.40
CA TRP A 606 -12.50 -23.99 47.24
C TRP A 606 -12.99 -23.97 48.68
N LEU A 607 -13.46 -25.12 49.17
CA LEU A 607 -13.95 -25.31 50.53
C LEU A 607 -12.89 -26.05 51.38
N GLU A 608 -12.57 -25.51 52.54
CA GLU A 608 -11.67 -26.15 53.52
C GLU A 608 -12.48 -26.77 54.66
N ALA A 609 -12.56 -28.10 54.65
CA ALA A 609 -13.32 -28.91 55.61
C ALA A 609 -12.38 -29.89 56.32
N GLY A 610 -12.29 -29.81 57.65
CA GLY A 610 -11.47 -30.73 58.45
C GLY A 610 -9.97 -30.76 58.09
N GLY A 611 -9.40 -29.62 57.68
CA GLY A 611 -7.98 -29.48 57.32
C GLY A 611 -7.61 -29.96 55.90
N LYS A 612 -8.60 -30.25 55.05
CA LYS A 612 -8.39 -30.60 53.63
C LYS A 612 -9.18 -29.65 52.73
N ARG A 613 -8.57 -29.23 51.61
CA ARG A 613 -9.20 -28.38 50.60
C ARG A 613 -9.83 -29.22 49.49
N MET A 614 -11.05 -28.88 49.13
CA MET A 614 -11.79 -29.50 48.02
C MET A 614 -12.40 -28.44 47.11
N ARG A 615 -12.40 -28.72 45.80
CA ARG A 615 -13.03 -27.88 44.78
C ARG A 615 -14.47 -28.34 44.61
N VAL A 616 -15.41 -27.41 44.73
CA VAL A 616 -16.85 -27.68 44.68
C VAL A 616 -17.52 -26.63 43.81
N PRO A 617 -18.42 -27.00 42.89
CA PRO A 617 -19.21 -26.04 42.12
C PRO A 617 -19.99 -25.11 43.04
N ARG A 618 -20.02 -23.80 42.73
CA ARG A 618 -20.67 -22.79 43.60
C ARG A 618 -22.17 -23.06 43.79
N THR A 619 -22.81 -23.63 42.79
CA THR A 619 -24.22 -24.04 42.81
C THR A 619 -24.51 -25.18 43.79
N GLU A 620 -23.49 -25.90 44.25
CA GLU A 620 -23.60 -27.01 45.20
C GLU A 620 -23.23 -26.62 46.65
N LEU A 621 -22.89 -25.35 46.90
CA LEU A 621 -22.55 -24.84 48.23
C LEU A 621 -23.74 -24.14 48.90
N GLU A 622 -24.05 -24.52 50.13
CA GLU A 622 -25.07 -23.89 50.97
C GLU A 622 -24.44 -23.22 52.19
N ARG A 623 -24.62 -21.91 52.34
CA ARG A 623 -24.13 -21.15 53.51
C ARG A 623 -24.84 -21.61 54.78
N THR A 624 -24.09 -21.90 55.85
CA THR A 624 -24.67 -22.25 57.15
C THR A 624 -24.82 -21.00 58.02
N ALA A 625 -26.05 -20.69 58.44
CA ALA A 625 -26.38 -19.48 59.19
C ALA A 625 -25.94 -19.58 60.66
N SER A 626 -24.67 -19.31 60.93
CA SER A 626 -24.19 -18.90 62.25
C SER A 626 -23.19 -17.75 62.04
N LEU A 627 -23.65 -16.52 62.29
CA LEU A 627 -22.92 -15.29 62.05
C LEU A 627 -21.83 -15.09 63.12
N GLN A 628 -20.56 -15.02 62.70
CA GLN A 628 -19.52 -14.21 63.35
C GLN A 628 -18.46 -13.82 62.31
N LYS A 629 -18.48 -12.53 61.89
CA LYS A 629 -17.38 -11.91 61.14
C LYS A 629 -16.21 -11.69 62.10
N VAL A 630 -15.03 -12.23 61.79
CA VAL A 630 -13.79 -11.88 62.50
C VAL A 630 -13.02 -10.86 61.66
N ALA A 631 -12.71 -9.71 62.28
CA ALA A 631 -12.01 -8.57 61.72
C ALA A 631 -10.48 -8.80 61.61
N PRO A 632 -9.75 -8.04 60.76
CA PRO A 632 -8.32 -8.26 60.54
C PRO A 632 -7.50 -7.66 61.67
N ARG A 633 -6.45 -8.36 62.12
CA ARG A 633 -5.47 -7.82 63.08
C ARG A 633 -4.09 -7.71 62.44
N ALA A 634 -3.53 -6.52 62.59
CA ALA A 634 -2.28 -6.04 62.05
C ALA A 634 -1.02 -6.69 62.69
N ALA A 635 0.01 -6.75 61.84
CA ALA A 635 1.46 -6.67 62.05
C ALA A 635 2.05 -6.93 63.46
N ARG A 636 3.07 -7.80 63.50
CA ARG A 636 4.32 -7.55 64.22
C ARG A 636 5.48 -8.33 63.61
N ARG A 637 6.57 -7.61 63.33
CA ARG A 637 7.89 -8.08 62.88
C ARG A 637 8.60 -8.85 63.98
N ALA A 638 9.28 -9.93 63.60
CA ALA A 638 10.60 -10.32 64.09
C ALA A 638 11.29 -11.16 63.00
N SER A 639 12.49 -10.75 62.61
CA SER A 639 13.49 -11.56 61.87
C SER A 639 14.43 -12.22 62.90
N PRO A 640 15.40 -13.09 62.55
CA PRO A 640 15.78 -13.60 61.23
C PRO A 640 15.93 -15.14 61.17
N ASP A 641 16.35 -15.61 59.99
CA ASP A 641 16.73 -16.97 59.61
C ASP A 641 15.62 -17.89 59.05
N ASP A 642 15.95 -18.46 57.89
CA ASP A 642 15.15 -19.28 56.98
C ASP A 642 14.05 -18.57 56.18
N ALA A 643 14.49 -17.68 55.29
CA ALA A 643 13.71 -17.33 54.09
C ALA A 643 14.31 -18.04 52.87
N THR A 644 13.83 -19.23 52.57
CA THR A 644 13.75 -19.69 51.18
C THR A 644 12.61 -18.92 50.51
N PRO A 645 12.84 -18.22 49.38
CA PRO A 645 11.76 -17.58 48.65
C PRO A 645 10.86 -18.65 48.03
N ASP A 646 9.60 -18.67 48.45
CA ASP A 646 8.49 -19.20 47.68
C ASP A 646 8.38 -18.38 46.38
N LEU A 647 8.93 -18.94 45.29
CA LEU A 647 8.66 -18.49 43.93
C LEU A 647 7.60 -19.42 43.35
N GLY A 648 6.36 -18.93 43.30
CA GLY A 648 5.30 -19.41 42.41
C GLY A 648 5.65 -19.18 40.94
N GLY A 649 6.72 -19.85 40.47
CA GLY A 649 7.11 -19.94 39.08
C GLY A 649 6.80 -21.34 38.55
N SER A 650 6.24 -21.42 37.34
CA SER A 650 6.12 -22.65 36.56
C SER A 650 7.46 -23.38 36.58
N THR A 651 7.53 -24.57 37.20
CA THR A 651 8.74 -25.39 37.16
C THR A 651 9.08 -25.68 35.70
N PRO A 652 10.26 -25.26 35.20
CA PRO A 652 10.62 -25.49 33.81
C PRO A 652 10.56 -26.98 33.49
N GLU A 653 9.98 -27.31 32.34
CA GLU A 653 9.69 -28.68 31.94
C GLU A 653 10.19 -28.96 30.54
N VAL A 654 10.81 -30.13 30.37
CA VAL A 654 11.21 -30.65 29.07
C VAL A 654 10.55 -32.01 28.85
N ASN A 655 9.85 -32.14 27.71
CA ASN A 655 9.17 -33.37 27.31
C ASN A 655 9.97 -34.07 26.20
N VAL A 656 10.47 -35.26 26.51
CA VAL A 656 11.29 -36.09 25.62
C VAL A 656 10.61 -37.42 25.27
N ILE A 657 9.28 -37.51 25.44
CA ILE A 657 8.51 -38.69 25.04
C ILE A 657 8.66 -38.91 23.52
N GLY A 658 9.04 -40.14 23.13
CA GLY A 658 9.17 -40.54 21.72
C GLY A 658 10.53 -40.25 21.09
N ARG A 659 11.44 -39.57 21.80
CA ARG A 659 12.82 -39.29 21.34
C ARG A 659 13.73 -40.49 21.52
N ARG A 660 14.81 -40.58 20.72
CA ARG A 660 15.92 -41.50 21.01
C ARG A 660 16.74 -40.98 22.19
N LEU A 661 17.51 -41.86 22.86
CA LEU A 661 18.24 -41.48 24.09
C LEU A 661 19.23 -40.33 23.86
N ASP A 662 19.97 -40.37 22.74
CA ASP A 662 20.99 -39.36 22.44
C ASP A 662 20.36 -37.98 22.19
N GLU A 663 19.25 -37.93 21.43
CA GLU A 663 18.45 -36.71 21.20
C GLU A 663 17.83 -36.17 22.51
N ALA A 664 17.34 -37.07 23.37
CA ALA A 664 16.76 -36.70 24.64
C ALA A 664 17.80 -36.14 25.62
N ILE A 665 19.06 -36.57 25.53
CA ILE A 665 20.16 -36.01 26.33
C ILE A 665 20.43 -34.56 25.92
N GLU A 666 20.54 -34.28 24.61
CA GLU A 666 20.77 -32.92 24.12
C GLU A 666 19.65 -31.94 24.52
N ASP A 667 18.39 -32.37 24.41
CA ASP A 667 17.23 -31.54 24.82
C ASP A 667 17.24 -31.26 26.33
N VAL A 668 17.62 -32.25 27.14
CA VAL A 668 17.69 -32.15 28.60
C VAL A 668 18.86 -31.28 29.04
N GLU A 669 20.00 -31.32 28.35
CA GLU A 669 21.15 -30.44 28.60
C GLU A 669 20.80 -28.97 28.30
N LYS A 670 20.18 -28.70 27.14
CA LYS A 670 19.70 -27.34 26.81
C LYS A 670 18.70 -26.82 27.86
N ALA A 671 17.81 -27.69 28.33
CA ALA A 671 16.85 -27.33 29.37
C ALA A 671 17.52 -27.10 30.73
N LEU A 672 18.57 -27.86 31.06
CA LEU A 672 19.36 -27.70 32.27
C LEU A 672 20.11 -26.35 32.26
N ASP A 673 20.75 -26.00 31.14
CA ASP A 673 21.45 -24.72 30.98
C ASP A 673 20.47 -23.54 31.10
N GLY A 674 19.30 -23.65 30.45
CA GLY A 674 18.24 -22.66 30.57
C GLY A 674 17.71 -22.52 31.99
N ALA A 675 17.55 -23.62 32.73
CA ALA A 675 17.09 -23.61 34.11
C ALA A 675 18.12 -23.02 35.08
N LEU A 676 19.42 -23.29 34.84
CA LEU A 676 20.53 -22.68 35.60
C LEU A 676 20.63 -21.17 35.35
N LEU A 677 20.52 -20.72 34.10
CA LEU A 677 20.50 -19.30 33.73
C LEU A 677 19.29 -18.57 34.33
N ALA A 678 18.14 -19.24 34.42
CA ALA A 678 16.93 -18.70 35.02
C ALA A 678 16.92 -18.74 36.57
N GLY A 679 17.98 -19.28 37.21
CA GLY A 679 18.04 -19.45 38.65
C GLY A 679 16.96 -20.37 39.22
N ALA A 680 16.41 -21.27 38.42
CA ALA A 680 15.41 -22.22 38.89
C ALA A 680 16.08 -23.26 39.80
N GLY A 681 15.54 -23.51 41.00
CA GLY A 681 16.11 -24.51 41.92
C GLY A 681 15.83 -25.96 41.50
N ARG A 682 14.86 -26.18 40.60
CA ARG A 682 14.46 -27.51 40.11
C ARG A 682 13.79 -27.43 38.74
N PHE A 683 13.91 -28.49 37.94
CA PHE A 683 13.21 -28.63 36.67
C PHE A 683 12.71 -30.07 36.43
N ARG A 684 11.73 -30.24 35.55
CA ARG A 684 11.00 -31.50 35.32
C ARG A 684 11.32 -32.09 33.95
N VAL A 685 11.71 -33.36 33.91
CA VAL A 685 11.94 -34.12 32.67
C VAL A 685 10.86 -35.17 32.50
N VAL A 686 10.04 -35.05 31.45
CA VAL A 686 8.97 -35.99 31.13
C VAL A 686 9.45 -36.97 30.05
N HIS A 687 9.59 -38.24 30.42
CA HIS A 687 10.11 -39.32 29.54
C HIS A 687 9.11 -40.46 29.30
N GLY A 688 7.96 -40.43 29.98
CA GLY A 688 6.84 -41.36 29.79
C GLY A 688 6.98 -42.69 30.54
N HIS A 689 5.94 -43.52 30.49
CA HIS A 689 5.85 -44.80 31.21
C HIS A 689 6.34 -46.03 30.41
N GLY A 690 7.11 -45.82 29.33
CA GLY A 690 7.53 -46.90 28.42
C GLY A 690 8.47 -47.95 29.05
N THR A 691 9.33 -48.57 28.25
CA THR A 691 10.25 -49.65 28.66
C THR A 691 11.31 -49.26 29.71
N GLY A 692 11.29 -48.02 30.21
CA GLY A 692 12.23 -47.52 31.22
C GLY A 692 13.61 -47.17 30.70
N ARG A 693 13.91 -47.37 29.41
CA ARG A 693 15.23 -47.10 28.80
C ARG A 693 15.60 -45.61 28.83
N LEU A 694 14.67 -44.73 28.44
CA LEU A 694 14.87 -43.27 28.52
C LEU A 694 15.03 -42.82 29.97
N ARG A 695 14.19 -43.33 30.89
CA ARG A 695 14.31 -43.05 32.33
C ARG A 695 15.69 -43.42 32.89
N ALA A 696 16.16 -44.63 32.59
CA ALA A 696 17.43 -45.12 33.11
C ALA A 696 18.61 -44.34 32.52
N GLY A 697 18.63 -44.17 31.19
CA GLY A 697 19.70 -43.44 30.49
C GLY A 697 19.80 -41.98 30.92
N LEU A 698 18.67 -41.26 31.01
CA LEU A 698 18.67 -39.86 31.44
C LEU A 698 19.08 -39.70 32.92
N ARG A 699 18.67 -40.62 33.81
CA ARG A 699 19.09 -40.56 35.22
C ARG A 699 20.57 -40.87 35.40
N ASP A 700 21.12 -41.80 34.62
CA ASP A 700 22.55 -42.11 34.68
C ASP A 700 23.42 -40.99 34.11
N HIS A 701 22.93 -40.28 33.08
CA HIS A 701 23.56 -39.07 32.57
C HIS A 701 23.53 -37.93 33.59
N LEU A 702 22.34 -37.58 34.10
CA LEU A 702 22.15 -36.46 35.03
C LEU A 702 22.82 -36.67 36.38
N ARG A 703 22.99 -37.91 36.85
CA ARG A 703 23.74 -38.22 38.09
C ARG A 703 25.21 -37.81 38.01
N LYS A 704 25.79 -37.81 36.82
CA LYS A 704 27.20 -37.47 36.60
C LYS A 704 27.41 -35.98 36.37
N HIS A 705 26.33 -35.22 36.23
CA HIS A 705 26.40 -33.79 35.90
C HIS A 705 26.71 -32.94 37.16
N PRO A 706 27.73 -32.07 37.13
CA PRO A 706 28.21 -31.35 38.32
C PRO A 706 27.18 -30.41 38.94
N ALA A 707 26.27 -29.86 38.13
CA ALA A 707 25.22 -28.92 38.53
C ALA A 707 23.97 -29.58 39.16
N VAL A 708 23.87 -30.92 39.15
CA VAL A 708 22.73 -31.65 39.72
C VAL A 708 23.03 -32.00 41.18
N SER A 709 22.11 -31.64 42.09
CA SER A 709 22.20 -31.97 43.52
C SER A 709 21.45 -33.26 43.85
N ARG A 710 20.25 -33.45 43.30
CA ARG A 710 19.40 -34.62 43.59
C ARG A 710 18.47 -34.96 42.43
N LEU A 711 18.18 -36.25 42.27
CA LEU A 711 17.19 -36.76 41.32
C LEU A 711 16.11 -37.56 42.03
N ARG A 712 14.85 -37.15 41.90
CA ARG A 712 13.69 -37.89 42.43
C ARG A 712 12.67 -38.18 41.33
N ALA A 713 11.88 -39.23 41.54
CA ALA A 713 10.69 -39.42 40.71
C ALA A 713 9.68 -38.31 41.03
N ALA A 714 8.90 -37.89 40.05
CA ALA A 714 7.84 -36.91 40.27
C ALA A 714 6.73 -37.50 41.15
N ASP A 715 6.02 -36.65 41.89
CA ASP A 715 4.86 -37.08 42.68
C ASP A 715 3.71 -37.56 41.77
N PRO A 716 2.73 -38.34 42.26
CA PRO A 716 1.62 -38.84 41.44
C PRO A 716 0.81 -37.73 40.73
N ARG A 717 0.82 -36.50 41.26
CA ARG A 717 0.21 -35.31 40.65
C ARG A 717 1.07 -34.63 39.58
N GLU A 718 2.35 -35.00 39.47
CA GLU A 718 3.37 -34.41 38.60
C GLU A 718 3.91 -35.41 37.54
N GLY A 719 3.22 -36.53 37.33
CA GLY A 719 3.58 -37.55 36.32
C GLY A 719 4.22 -38.83 36.87
N GLY A 720 4.35 -38.95 38.20
CA GLY A 720 4.78 -40.19 38.86
C GLY A 720 6.08 -40.76 38.31
N ASN A 721 6.09 -42.06 38.01
CA ASN A 721 7.25 -42.74 37.42
C ASN A 721 7.58 -42.35 35.97
N GLY A 722 6.70 -41.61 35.28
CA GLY A 722 6.89 -41.14 33.90
C GLY A 722 7.61 -39.79 33.79
N ALA A 723 7.95 -39.19 34.94
CA ALA A 723 8.73 -37.95 35.00
C ALA A 723 9.80 -38.03 36.10
N THR A 724 10.90 -37.30 35.88
CA THR A 724 12.00 -37.16 36.84
C THR A 724 12.13 -35.69 37.20
N ILE A 725 12.17 -35.38 38.50
CA ILE A 725 12.48 -34.04 39.00
C ILE A 725 13.98 -33.97 39.27
N VAL A 726 14.61 -32.96 38.68
CA VAL A 726 16.03 -32.66 38.84
C VAL A 726 16.15 -31.44 39.73
N GLU A 727 16.79 -31.60 40.88
CA GLU A 727 17.15 -30.51 41.79
C GLU A 727 18.59 -30.11 41.48
N MET A 728 18.81 -28.81 41.33
CA MET A 728 20.13 -28.24 41.00
C MET A 728 20.83 -27.78 42.29
N LYS A 729 22.14 -27.53 42.22
CA LYS A 729 22.96 -27.09 43.35
C LYS A 729 22.88 -25.59 43.61
#